data_AF-A0A9R1X8D3-F1
#
_entry.id   AF-A0A9R1X8D3-F1
#
_cell.length_a   1.000
_cell.length_b   1.000
_cell.length_c   1.000
_cell.angle_alpha   90.00
_cell.angle_beta   90.00
_cell.angle_gamma   90.00
#
_symmetry.space_group_name_H-M   'P 1'
#
loop_
_entity.id
_entity.type
_entity.pdbx_description
1 polymer ?
#
loop_
_entity_poly.entity_id
_entity_poly.type
_entity_poly.pdbx_seq_one_letter_code
_entity_poly.pdbx_strand_id
1 'polypeptide(L)'
;MLEHDSNPRWYESFHIYCSHMASNVIFTVKEDDPISATLIGRAYIPVIKVLKEDVIDEWLEILDEDGKPIRGDSKIHVKVQFFAVEREYQWCRGIQSVKFPGVPFTYFPQRNGCRVTLYQDAHLPDNFTPKIPLSGDKYYEPHRCWEDVFDAITNAKHLIYIAGWSVYTEITLVRDLRRPRPDMDMTLGELLKKKASEGVRVLMLVWDDRTSEGLIENGLMATHDEDTGKYFRDSEVNCVLCPRNPDDGHSLVENIEISLIFTHHQKIVVVDAPLPNVDNEKRRIVSYIGGIDLCDGRYDTPYHSLFRTLDSAHHDDFHQPNFPNSSVEKGGPREPWHDIHCKLEGPIAWDVLFNFEQRWLKQGGEDLLNDVNDLSQVIIPPSPVVLPDDQERWNVQLFRSIDGGAAFGFPDKPEDAARVGLISGKDSIIDRSIQDAYINAIRRAKNFIYMENQYFLGSSFDWNSKDIKDEDINALHLIPKELSRKIVSKIEAGEDFRVYVVLPMWPEGEPESASVQAILDWQRRTMQLMYCDIVLALKVKHIVANPRDYLTFFCLGNREIKKPDEYIPPEKPDKDSNYQRAQDARRYMIYVHAKMMIVDDEYIIVGSANINQRSLDGARDTEIAMGAFQPCHLSKTQPARGQIHGFRMSLWYEHMGLLDDSFSYPERLDCIRKVNQISVNYWDLFSSETFDHDLPGHLLSYPIRVMDEGEVTELPGFEYFPDTNARVLGTYVGYLPPILTT
;
A
#
# COMPACT_ATOMS: atom_id res chain seq x y z
N MET A 1 -0.01 -10.33 -44.51
CA MET A 1 -1.32 -10.09 -45.17
C MET A 1 -2.39 -10.57 -44.20
N LEU A 2 -2.76 -9.73 -43.24
CA LEU A 2 -4.00 -9.89 -42.49
C LEU A 2 -5.01 -9.00 -43.21
N GLU A 3 -6.18 -9.54 -43.55
CA GLU A 3 -7.28 -8.78 -44.13
C GLU A 3 -7.63 -7.63 -43.20
N HIS A 4 -7.66 -6.40 -43.71
CA HIS A 4 -8.24 -5.26 -42.98
C HIS A 4 -9.73 -5.56 -42.77
N ASP A 5 -10.09 -6.05 -41.58
CA ASP A 5 -11.49 -6.27 -41.23
C ASP A 5 -12.19 -4.91 -41.18
N SER A 6 -13.12 -4.72 -42.11
CA SER A 6 -13.93 -3.49 -42.21
C SER A 6 -14.90 -3.28 -41.03
N ASN A 7 -15.04 -4.26 -40.11
CA ASN A 7 -15.95 -4.18 -38.97
C ASN A 7 -15.36 -4.87 -37.73
N PRO A 8 -14.35 -4.28 -37.06
CA PRO A 8 -13.78 -4.86 -35.84
C PRO A 8 -14.85 -4.95 -34.74
N ARG A 9 -14.90 -6.11 -34.06
CA ARG A 9 -15.89 -6.42 -33.01
C ARG A 9 -15.19 -6.86 -31.74
N TRP A 10 -15.13 -5.93 -30.78
CA TRP A 10 -14.56 -6.20 -29.44
C TRP A 10 -15.54 -6.91 -28.51
N TYR A 11 -16.80 -6.46 -28.50
CA TYR A 11 -17.82 -6.91 -27.54
C TYR A 11 -17.35 -6.88 -26.07
N GLU A 12 -16.56 -5.87 -25.73
CA GLU A 12 -16.04 -5.65 -24.38
C GLU A 12 -17.04 -4.87 -23.51
N SER A 13 -17.04 -5.18 -22.21
CA SER A 13 -17.85 -4.50 -21.20
C SER A 13 -16.94 -3.99 -20.10
N PHE A 14 -17.19 -2.76 -19.65
CA PHE A 14 -16.35 -2.10 -18.66
C PHE A 14 -17.21 -1.65 -17.47
N HIS A 15 -16.68 -1.85 -16.27
CA HIS A 15 -17.18 -1.20 -15.06
C HIS A 15 -16.20 -0.10 -14.65
N ILE A 16 -16.48 1.14 -15.06
CA ILE A 16 -15.56 2.26 -14.89
C ILE A 16 -15.95 3.08 -13.67
N TYR A 17 -15.05 3.16 -12.68
CA TYR A 17 -15.18 4.12 -11.60
C TYR A 17 -14.87 5.53 -12.12
N CYS A 18 -15.74 6.48 -11.82
CA CYS A 18 -15.62 7.86 -12.26
C CYS A 18 -15.62 8.83 -11.08
N SER A 19 -14.69 9.78 -11.09
CA SER A 19 -14.68 10.96 -10.20
C SER A 19 -14.19 12.19 -10.98
N HIS A 20 -14.71 12.36 -12.20
CA HIS A 20 -14.19 13.30 -13.20
C HIS A 20 -15.18 14.42 -13.50
N MET A 21 -14.65 15.62 -13.77
CA MET A 21 -15.38 16.68 -14.45
C MET A 21 -15.23 16.49 -15.95
N ALA A 22 -16.35 16.30 -16.67
CA ALA A 22 -16.30 16.03 -18.10
C ALA A 22 -17.51 16.65 -18.84
N SER A 23 -17.26 17.11 -20.07
CA SER A 23 -18.31 17.57 -20.99
C SER A 23 -18.79 16.46 -21.93
N ASN A 24 -17.90 15.53 -22.29
CA ASN A 24 -18.18 14.41 -23.17
C ASN A 24 -17.51 13.13 -22.66
N VAL A 25 -18.14 11.98 -22.88
CA VAL A 25 -17.48 10.68 -22.92
C VAL A 25 -16.96 10.49 -24.35
N ILE A 26 -15.66 10.22 -24.50
CA ILE A 26 -14.99 10.19 -25.79
C ILE A 26 -14.49 8.77 -26.06
N PHE A 27 -14.89 8.20 -27.19
CA PHE A 27 -14.39 6.92 -27.68
C PHE A 27 -13.38 7.20 -28.78
N THR A 28 -12.13 6.77 -28.60
CA THR A 28 -11.07 6.98 -29.58
C THR A 28 -10.72 5.64 -30.21
N VAL A 29 -10.81 5.55 -31.54
CA VAL A 29 -10.43 4.35 -32.29
C VAL A 29 -9.02 4.56 -32.83
N LYS A 30 -8.12 3.61 -32.54
CA LYS A 30 -6.73 3.62 -32.99
C LYS A 30 -6.40 2.27 -33.64
N GLU A 31 -5.50 2.29 -34.60
CA GLU A 31 -4.84 1.11 -35.15
C GLU A 31 -3.45 1.01 -34.53
N ASP A 32 -3.17 -0.08 -33.82
CA ASP A 32 -1.87 -0.29 -33.18
C ASP A 32 -0.91 -0.94 -34.19
N ASP A 33 0.01 -0.15 -34.75
CA ASP A 33 1.11 -0.62 -35.58
C ASP A 33 2.36 -0.78 -34.68
N PRO A 34 3.19 -1.84 -34.86
CA PRO A 34 4.45 -2.03 -34.13
C PRO A 34 5.37 -0.80 -33.99
N ILE A 35 5.25 0.20 -34.88
CA ILE A 35 6.07 1.42 -34.86
C ILE A 35 5.37 2.57 -34.11
N SER A 36 4.06 2.76 -34.29
CA SER A 36 3.28 3.82 -33.62
C SER A 36 1.78 3.64 -33.85
N ALA A 37 0.98 3.72 -32.79
CA ALA A 37 -0.48 3.67 -32.89
C ALA A 37 -1.03 4.86 -33.71
N THR A 38 -1.73 4.57 -34.81
CA THR A 38 -2.32 5.58 -35.70
C THR A 38 -3.76 5.89 -35.26
N LEU A 39 -4.08 7.16 -35.08
CA LEU A 39 -5.45 7.61 -34.77
C LEU A 39 -6.36 7.41 -36.00
N ILE A 40 -7.45 6.66 -35.85
CA ILE A 40 -8.49 6.53 -36.89
C ILE A 40 -9.52 7.66 -36.74
N GLY A 41 -9.99 7.92 -35.51
CA GLY A 41 -10.94 8.99 -35.22
C GLY A 41 -11.57 8.90 -33.84
N ARG A 42 -12.49 9.82 -33.53
CA ARG A 42 -13.14 9.94 -32.21
C ARG A 42 -14.67 10.05 -32.34
N ALA A 43 -15.39 9.43 -31.42
CA ALA A 43 -16.84 9.57 -31.25
C ALA A 43 -17.17 10.12 -29.86
N TYR A 44 -18.29 10.83 -29.74
CA TYR A 44 -18.60 11.65 -28.57
C TYR A 44 -20.02 11.41 -28.07
N ILE A 45 -20.18 11.21 -26.75
CA ILE A 45 -21.47 11.30 -26.07
C ILE A 45 -21.41 12.48 -25.09
N PRO A 46 -22.28 13.50 -25.23
CA PRO A 46 -22.38 14.56 -24.25
C PRO A 46 -22.73 14.03 -22.86
N VAL A 47 -22.00 14.43 -21.82
CA VAL A 47 -22.25 13.97 -20.44
C VAL A 47 -23.65 14.35 -19.96
N ILE A 48 -24.20 15.47 -20.42
CA ILE A 48 -25.58 15.84 -20.10
C ILE A 48 -26.62 14.84 -20.60
N LYS A 49 -26.31 14.07 -21.65
CA LYS A 49 -27.14 12.96 -22.12
C LYS A 49 -27.00 11.76 -21.18
N VAL A 50 -25.75 11.39 -20.83
CA VAL A 50 -25.42 10.31 -19.89
C VAL A 50 -26.09 10.50 -18.53
N LEU A 51 -26.22 11.74 -18.05
CA LEU A 51 -26.86 12.07 -16.77
C LEU A 51 -28.40 12.06 -16.81
N LYS A 52 -29.00 12.19 -18.00
CA LYS A 52 -30.47 12.29 -18.18
C LYS A 52 -31.12 10.99 -18.56
N GLU A 53 -30.45 10.17 -19.36
CA GLU A 53 -30.97 8.91 -19.89
C GLU A 53 -30.51 7.74 -19.03
N ASP A 54 -31.39 6.77 -18.81
CA ASP A 54 -31.07 5.59 -17.98
C ASP A 54 -30.05 4.68 -18.67
N VAL A 55 -30.15 4.51 -19.99
CA VAL A 55 -29.25 3.71 -20.83
C VAL A 55 -29.16 4.36 -22.20
N ILE A 56 -27.95 4.60 -22.68
CA ILE A 56 -27.66 5.01 -24.07
C ILE A 56 -27.18 3.78 -24.81
N ASP A 57 -27.77 3.46 -25.97
CA ASP A 57 -27.46 2.28 -26.79
C ASP A 57 -27.56 2.70 -28.27
N GLU A 58 -26.46 3.21 -28.83
CA GLU A 58 -26.48 3.98 -30.07
C GLU A 58 -25.25 3.75 -30.98
N TRP A 59 -25.43 4.03 -32.27
CA TRP A 59 -24.36 4.15 -33.26
C TRP A 59 -23.92 5.60 -33.38
N LEU A 60 -22.68 5.90 -32.96
CA LEU A 60 -22.08 7.22 -33.01
C LEU A 60 -21.18 7.38 -34.24
N GLU A 61 -21.24 8.53 -34.89
CA GLU A 61 -20.34 8.86 -36.00
C GLU A 61 -18.90 9.04 -35.49
N ILE A 62 -17.95 8.46 -36.22
CA ILE A 62 -16.52 8.65 -35.97
C ILE A 62 -16.05 9.89 -36.73
N LEU A 63 -15.43 10.82 -36.02
CA LEU A 63 -14.99 12.11 -36.52
C LEU A 63 -13.46 12.18 -36.59
N ASP A 64 -12.93 12.92 -37.57
CA ASP A 64 -11.52 13.28 -37.66
C ASP A 64 -11.15 14.38 -36.64
N GLU A 65 -9.90 14.86 -36.70
CA GLU A 65 -9.39 15.91 -35.80
C GLU A 65 -10.07 17.27 -36.03
N ASP A 66 -10.64 17.51 -37.21
CA ASP A 66 -11.43 18.71 -37.55
C ASP A 66 -12.89 18.60 -37.09
N GLY A 67 -13.30 17.45 -36.53
CA GLY A 67 -14.68 17.18 -36.14
C GLY A 67 -15.61 16.86 -37.31
N LYS A 68 -15.06 16.46 -38.47
CA LYS A 68 -15.83 16.04 -39.64
C LYS A 68 -15.92 14.50 -39.67
N PRO A 69 -17.03 13.93 -40.16
CA PRO A 69 -17.15 12.48 -40.32
C PRO A 69 -15.99 11.90 -41.15
N ILE A 70 -15.37 10.83 -40.66
CA ILE A 70 -14.32 10.14 -41.40
C ILE A 70 -14.87 9.48 -42.67
N ARG A 71 -13.99 9.20 -43.63
CA ARG A 71 -14.37 8.63 -44.93
C ARG A 71 -15.10 7.29 -44.75
N GLY A 72 -16.27 7.15 -45.38
CA GLY A 72 -17.03 5.90 -45.42
C GLY A 72 -18.20 5.80 -44.43
N ASP A 73 -18.59 6.91 -43.79
CA ASP A 73 -19.68 6.99 -42.80
C ASP A 73 -19.50 6.00 -41.64
N SER A 74 -18.25 5.79 -41.22
CA SER A 74 -17.91 4.86 -40.14
C SER A 74 -18.56 5.28 -38.82
N LYS A 75 -19.15 4.29 -38.14
CA LYS A 75 -19.81 4.48 -36.84
C LYS A 75 -19.32 3.46 -35.84
N ILE A 76 -19.31 3.83 -34.56
CA ILE A 76 -19.08 2.92 -33.44
C ILE A 76 -20.38 2.70 -32.67
N HIS A 77 -20.69 1.45 -32.35
CA HIS A 77 -21.83 1.11 -31.51
C HIS A 77 -21.38 1.04 -30.05
N VAL A 78 -22.03 1.79 -29.17
CA VAL A 78 -21.71 1.80 -27.75
C VAL A 78 -22.97 1.76 -26.89
N LYS A 79 -22.83 1.11 -25.74
CA LYS A 79 -23.84 1.08 -24.69
C LYS A 79 -23.28 1.66 -23.41
N VAL A 80 -23.89 2.72 -22.89
CA VAL A 80 -23.41 3.45 -21.71
C VAL A 80 -24.55 3.64 -20.72
N GLN A 81 -24.26 3.35 -19.45
CA GLN A 81 -25.14 3.62 -18.32
C GLN A 81 -24.30 4.17 -17.18
N PHE A 82 -24.75 5.29 -16.60
CA PHE A 82 -24.08 5.92 -15.46
C PHE A 82 -24.87 5.69 -14.17
N PHE A 83 -24.16 5.28 -13.13
CA PHE A 83 -24.70 5.11 -11.78
C PHE A 83 -24.04 6.13 -10.86
N ALA A 84 -24.83 7.10 -10.40
CA ALA A 84 -24.39 8.04 -9.38
C ALA A 84 -24.21 7.30 -8.04
N VAL A 85 -23.14 7.62 -7.31
CA VAL A 85 -22.76 6.92 -6.07
C VAL A 85 -23.85 7.00 -5.00
N GLU A 86 -24.65 8.08 -4.98
CA GLU A 86 -25.74 8.28 -4.03
C GLU A 86 -26.89 7.27 -4.22
N ARG A 87 -26.96 6.61 -5.38
CA ARG A 87 -27.91 5.53 -5.66
C ARG A 87 -27.41 4.16 -5.19
N GLU A 88 -26.12 4.03 -4.88
CA GLU A 88 -25.57 2.80 -4.36
C GLU A 88 -26.04 2.57 -2.91
N TYR A 89 -26.50 1.35 -2.62
CA TYR A 89 -27.07 1.02 -1.31
C TYR A 89 -26.08 1.23 -0.14
N GLN A 90 -24.78 1.15 -0.40
CA GLN A 90 -23.72 1.19 0.61
C GLN A 90 -23.07 2.58 0.78
N TRP A 91 -23.34 3.52 -0.13
CA TRP A 91 -22.80 4.88 -0.05
C TRP A 91 -23.13 5.56 1.28
N CYS A 92 -22.12 6.07 1.97
CA CYS A 92 -22.24 6.70 3.30
C CYS A 92 -22.91 5.82 4.38
N ARG A 93 -22.80 4.50 4.30
CA ARG A 93 -23.43 3.59 5.27
C ARG A 93 -22.46 2.62 5.95
N GLY A 94 -21.22 2.50 5.50
CA GLY A 94 -20.30 1.46 5.93
C GLY A 94 -20.77 0.07 5.49
N ILE A 95 -20.31 -0.98 6.17
CA ILE A 95 -20.57 -2.39 5.83
C ILE A 95 -22.04 -2.79 6.06
N GLN A 96 -22.73 -2.18 7.04
CA GLN A 96 -24.17 -2.31 7.34
C GLN A 96 -24.73 -3.69 7.74
N SER A 97 -24.12 -4.79 7.32
CA SER A 97 -24.70 -6.13 7.43
C SER A 97 -23.63 -7.20 7.48
N VAL A 98 -23.86 -8.23 8.30
CA VAL A 98 -23.08 -9.48 8.29
C VAL A 98 -23.15 -10.22 6.95
N LYS A 99 -24.13 -9.89 6.11
CA LYS A 99 -24.33 -10.43 4.77
C LYS A 99 -23.73 -9.54 3.67
N PHE A 100 -22.86 -8.59 4.03
CA PHE A 100 -22.13 -7.80 3.04
C PHE A 100 -21.41 -8.76 2.06
N PRO A 101 -21.64 -8.61 0.74
CA PRO A 101 -21.23 -9.62 -0.24
C PRO A 101 -19.76 -9.55 -0.63
N GLY A 102 -19.02 -8.54 -0.18
CA GLY A 102 -17.70 -8.20 -0.69
C GLY A 102 -17.74 -7.04 -1.68
N VAL A 103 -16.55 -6.61 -2.09
CA VAL A 103 -16.35 -5.70 -3.23
C VAL A 103 -16.74 -6.48 -4.50
N PRO A 104 -17.59 -5.92 -5.37
CA PRO A 104 -18.00 -6.57 -6.61
C PRO A 104 -16.90 -6.48 -7.68
N PHE A 105 -17.01 -7.28 -8.73
CA PHE A 105 -16.09 -7.27 -9.88
C PHE A 105 -14.62 -7.43 -9.45
N THR A 106 -14.31 -8.51 -8.75
CA THR A 106 -12.95 -8.84 -8.37
C THR A 106 -12.65 -10.30 -8.65
N TYR A 107 -11.39 -10.62 -8.92
CA TYR A 107 -10.93 -11.97 -9.20
C TYR A 107 -11.20 -12.93 -8.04
N PHE A 108 -10.87 -12.51 -6.81
CA PHE A 108 -11.17 -13.27 -5.60
C PHE A 108 -12.47 -12.79 -4.96
N PRO A 109 -13.40 -13.69 -4.62
CA PRO A 109 -14.59 -13.35 -3.86
C PRO A 109 -14.29 -13.20 -2.36
N GLN A 110 -15.20 -12.58 -1.61
CA GLN A 110 -15.10 -12.56 -0.14
C GLN A 110 -15.19 -13.98 0.44
N ARG A 111 -14.32 -14.26 1.41
CA ARG A 111 -14.28 -15.48 2.22
C ARG A 111 -14.82 -15.19 3.62
N ASN A 112 -15.61 -16.12 4.14
CA ASN A 112 -16.18 -16.04 5.50
C ASN A 112 -15.50 -17.05 6.43
N GLY A 113 -15.65 -16.87 7.74
CA GLY A 113 -15.10 -17.82 8.72
C GLY A 113 -13.57 -17.81 8.78
N CYS A 114 -12.99 -16.66 8.43
CA CYS A 114 -11.56 -16.42 8.49
C CYS A 114 -11.16 -15.94 9.89
N ARG A 115 -9.85 -15.90 10.14
CA ARG A 115 -9.24 -15.15 11.22
C ARG A 115 -8.13 -14.27 10.65
N VAL A 116 -8.08 -13.03 11.11
CA VAL A 116 -7.03 -12.08 10.77
C VAL A 116 -6.29 -11.73 12.06
N THR A 117 -4.97 -11.77 11.99
CA THR A 117 -4.08 -11.22 13.00
C THR A 117 -3.41 -10.00 12.40
N LEU A 118 -3.57 -8.83 13.03
CA LEU A 118 -2.98 -7.57 12.60
C LEU A 118 -1.66 -7.36 13.35
N TYR A 119 -0.62 -6.98 12.62
CA TYR A 119 0.71 -6.72 13.17
C TYR A 119 1.04 -5.24 13.04
N GLN A 120 1.44 -4.67 14.17
CA GLN A 120 2.06 -3.35 14.32
C GLN A 120 3.55 -3.62 14.43
N ASP A 121 4.31 -3.19 13.42
CA ASP A 121 5.73 -3.47 13.22
C ASP A 121 6.11 -4.95 13.10
N ALA A 122 7.40 -5.20 12.91
CA ALA A 122 7.96 -6.54 12.89
C ALA A 122 7.86 -7.22 14.26
N HIS A 123 8.01 -6.45 15.35
CA HIS A 123 7.96 -6.95 16.72
C HIS A 123 7.31 -5.96 17.69
N LEU A 124 6.67 -6.49 18.73
CA LEU A 124 6.06 -5.68 19.80
C LEU A 124 6.53 -6.15 21.19
N PRO A 125 7.29 -5.32 21.92
CA PRO A 125 7.79 -5.65 23.25
C PRO A 125 6.68 -5.87 24.29
N ASP A 126 6.91 -6.75 25.26
CA ASP A 126 5.95 -6.96 26.34
C ASP A 126 5.64 -5.66 27.09
N ASN A 127 4.35 -5.50 27.45
CA ASN A 127 3.81 -4.36 28.19
C ASN A 127 3.92 -2.99 27.48
N PHE A 128 4.14 -2.96 26.16
CA PHE A 128 4.06 -1.71 25.39
C PHE A 128 2.61 -1.19 25.31
N THR A 129 1.69 -2.04 24.82
CA THR A 129 0.31 -1.64 24.57
C THR A 129 -0.47 -1.47 25.88
N PRO A 130 -1.14 -0.33 26.09
CA PRO A 130 -1.98 -0.11 27.26
C PRO A 130 -3.26 -0.95 27.19
N LYS A 131 -4.02 -0.99 28.29
CA LYS A 131 -5.33 -1.66 28.30
C LYS A 131 -6.34 -0.91 27.43
N ILE A 132 -6.58 -1.42 26.23
CA ILE A 132 -7.58 -0.90 25.30
C ILE A 132 -8.82 -1.80 25.35
N PRO A 133 -9.97 -1.32 25.84
CA PRO A 133 -11.17 -2.13 25.96
C PRO A 133 -11.80 -2.43 24.59
N LEU A 134 -12.19 -3.69 24.40
CA LEU A 134 -12.96 -4.17 23.26
C LEU A 134 -14.39 -4.52 23.71
N SER A 135 -15.29 -4.72 22.75
CA SER A 135 -16.61 -5.29 23.05
C SER A 135 -16.51 -6.70 23.65
N GLY A 136 -17.44 -7.05 24.54
CA GLY A 136 -17.46 -8.36 25.20
C GLY A 136 -16.54 -8.45 26.42
N ASP A 137 -16.24 -7.32 27.08
CA ASP A 137 -15.39 -7.21 28.27
C ASP A 137 -13.96 -7.76 28.07
N LYS A 138 -13.45 -7.70 26.84
CA LYS A 138 -12.10 -8.09 26.45
C LYS A 138 -11.20 -6.85 26.36
N TYR A 139 -9.89 -7.09 26.30
CA TYR A 139 -8.90 -6.07 25.96
C TYR A 139 -8.20 -6.45 24.66
N TYR A 140 -7.73 -5.45 23.93
CA TYR A 140 -6.89 -5.67 22.77
C TYR A 140 -5.55 -6.28 23.21
N GLU A 141 -5.15 -7.34 22.54
CA GLU A 141 -3.88 -8.02 22.75
C GLU A 141 -3.05 -7.90 21.47
N PRO A 142 -1.86 -7.27 21.53
CA PRO A 142 -1.00 -7.14 20.36
C PRO A 142 -0.37 -8.48 19.98
N HIS A 143 -0.09 -8.64 18.69
CA HIS A 143 0.61 -9.79 18.13
C HIS A 143 1.98 -9.38 17.56
N ARG A 144 2.85 -10.35 17.26
CA ARG A 144 4.26 -10.10 16.90
C ARG A 144 4.57 -10.74 15.54
N CYS A 145 4.82 -9.92 14.53
CA CYS A 145 4.88 -10.39 13.15
C CYS A 145 5.99 -11.43 12.94
N TRP A 146 7.24 -11.06 13.21
CA TRP A 146 8.38 -11.92 12.91
C TRP A 146 8.51 -13.10 13.88
N GLU A 147 8.00 -13.00 15.11
CA GLU A 147 7.81 -14.18 15.98
C GLU A 147 6.84 -15.18 15.33
N ASP A 148 5.67 -14.72 14.87
CA ASP A 148 4.66 -15.59 14.24
C ASP A 148 5.13 -16.14 12.89
N VAL A 149 5.95 -15.40 12.13
CA VAL A 149 6.57 -15.88 10.87
C VAL A 149 7.64 -16.93 11.15
N PHE A 150 8.50 -16.70 12.15
CA PHE A 150 9.50 -17.67 12.60
C PHE A 150 8.83 -18.97 13.04
N ASP A 151 7.82 -18.88 13.89
CA ASP A 151 7.06 -20.05 14.38
C ASP A 151 6.36 -20.77 13.21
N ALA A 152 5.84 -20.04 12.22
CA ALA A 152 5.21 -20.62 11.04
C ALA A 152 6.19 -21.40 10.16
N ILE A 153 7.36 -20.83 9.84
CA ILE A 153 8.40 -21.48 9.03
C ILE A 153 8.95 -22.71 9.77
N THR A 154 9.30 -22.56 11.05
CA THR A 154 9.85 -23.66 11.87
C THR A 154 8.89 -24.85 11.93
N ASN A 155 7.58 -24.59 12.07
CA ASN A 155 6.56 -25.63 12.22
C ASN A 155 6.00 -26.19 10.91
N ALA A 156 6.40 -25.67 9.75
CA ALA A 156 5.98 -26.17 8.44
C ALA A 156 6.47 -27.61 8.21
N LYS A 157 5.65 -28.42 7.52
CA LYS A 157 5.94 -29.83 7.24
C LYS A 157 5.85 -30.19 5.75
N HIS A 158 5.25 -29.34 4.92
CA HIS A 158 4.99 -29.66 3.51
C HIS A 158 5.38 -28.54 2.55
N LEU A 159 5.09 -27.28 2.88
CA LEU A 159 5.37 -26.14 2.02
C LEU A 159 5.72 -24.87 2.80
N ILE A 160 6.69 -24.14 2.25
CA ILE A 160 7.03 -22.76 2.61
C ILE A 160 7.22 -22.00 1.28
N TYR A 161 6.25 -21.17 0.92
CA TYR A 161 6.30 -20.35 -0.30
C TYR A 161 6.47 -18.88 0.08
N ILE A 162 7.52 -18.24 -0.45
CA ILE A 162 7.88 -16.85 -0.11
C ILE A 162 7.96 -16.03 -1.39
N ALA A 163 7.30 -14.87 -1.42
CA ALA A 163 7.57 -13.85 -2.43
C ALA A 163 7.96 -12.56 -1.72
N GLY A 164 8.95 -11.86 -2.25
CA GLY A 164 9.43 -10.60 -1.68
C GLY A 164 9.95 -9.68 -2.75
N TRP A 165 9.84 -8.38 -2.50
CA TRP A 165 10.57 -7.38 -3.28
C TRP A 165 12.07 -7.51 -2.98
N SER A 166 12.40 -7.79 -1.73
CA SER A 166 13.74 -8.23 -1.34
C SER A 166 13.65 -9.28 -0.24
N VAL A 167 14.62 -10.18 -0.22
CA VAL A 167 14.83 -11.12 0.88
C VAL A 167 16.32 -11.03 1.21
N TYR A 168 16.66 -10.97 2.50
CA TYR A 168 18.05 -11.00 2.94
C TYR A 168 18.27 -12.22 3.83
N THR A 169 19.18 -13.11 3.43
CA THR A 169 19.35 -14.42 4.07
C THR A 169 19.94 -14.34 5.47
N GLU A 170 20.67 -13.29 5.80
CA GLU A 170 21.44 -13.18 7.05
C GLU A 170 20.64 -12.57 8.22
N ILE A 171 19.41 -12.11 8.00
CA ILE A 171 18.59 -11.60 9.10
C ILE A 171 18.19 -12.72 10.07
N THR A 172 18.07 -12.35 11.35
CA THR A 172 17.38 -13.16 12.37
C THR A 172 16.00 -12.59 12.64
N LEU A 173 14.99 -13.46 12.71
CA LEU A 173 13.59 -13.05 12.88
C LEU A 173 13.22 -12.71 14.33
N VAL A 174 13.93 -13.29 15.31
CA VAL A 174 13.65 -13.10 16.74
C VAL A 174 14.89 -12.53 17.42
N ARG A 175 14.85 -11.26 17.81
CA ARG A 175 16.00 -10.54 18.41
C ARG A 175 15.77 -10.09 19.85
N ASP A 176 14.54 -10.16 20.36
CA ASP A 176 14.22 -9.79 21.73
C ASP A 176 14.64 -10.89 22.70
N LEU A 177 15.79 -10.69 23.36
CA LEU A 177 16.36 -11.62 24.33
C LEU A 177 15.46 -11.87 25.56
N ARG A 178 14.43 -11.05 25.79
CA ARG A 178 13.44 -11.28 26.87
C ARG A 178 12.37 -12.29 26.45
N ARG A 179 12.27 -12.59 25.15
CA ARG A 179 11.28 -13.49 24.54
C ARG A 179 11.95 -14.58 23.68
N PRO A 180 12.92 -15.33 24.23
CA PRO A 180 13.71 -16.24 23.43
C PRO A 180 12.87 -17.36 22.82
N ARG A 181 13.28 -17.81 21.63
CA ARG A 181 12.78 -19.04 20.99
C ARG A 181 13.92 -20.04 20.85
N PRO A 182 13.64 -21.35 20.86
CA PRO A 182 14.61 -22.33 20.42
C PRO A 182 15.10 -21.97 19.02
N ASP A 183 16.41 -22.04 18.81
CA ASP A 183 17.07 -21.70 17.55
C ASP A 183 16.83 -20.27 17.02
N MET A 184 16.54 -19.30 17.91
CA MET A 184 16.29 -17.91 17.52
C MET A 184 17.47 -17.21 16.81
N ASP A 185 18.69 -17.69 17.05
CA ASP A 185 19.91 -17.12 16.47
C ASP A 185 20.16 -17.59 15.02
N MET A 186 19.39 -18.57 14.51
CA MET A 186 19.51 -19.01 13.11
C MET A 186 19.08 -17.89 12.16
N THR A 187 19.87 -17.68 11.12
CA THR A 187 19.48 -16.76 10.05
C THR A 187 18.30 -17.31 9.26
N LEU A 188 17.56 -16.44 8.56
CA LEU A 188 16.47 -16.86 7.68
C LEU A 188 16.95 -17.88 6.64
N GLY A 189 18.13 -17.65 6.05
CA GLY A 189 18.73 -18.54 5.07
C GLY A 189 19.02 -19.94 5.62
N GLU A 190 19.59 -20.01 6.82
CA GLU A 190 19.85 -21.28 7.50
C GLU A 190 18.58 -22.02 7.85
N LEU A 191 17.57 -21.31 8.37
CA LEU A 191 16.27 -21.88 8.70
C LEU A 191 15.60 -22.48 7.46
N LEU A 192 15.57 -21.76 6.33
CA LEU A 192 14.97 -22.25 5.09
C LEU A 192 15.71 -23.47 4.52
N LYS A 193 17.06 -23.47 4.53
CA LYS A 193 17.85 -24.65 4.14
C LYS A 193 17.57 -25.85 5.03
N LYS A 194 17.50 -25.66 6.35
CA LYS A 194 17.14 -26.71 7.31
C LYS A 194 15.77 -27.30 6.96
N LYS A 195 14.74 -26.46 6.79
CA LYS A 195 13.39 -26.92 6.43
C LYS A 195 13.34 -27.67 5.11
N ALA A 196 14.07 -27.19 4.09
CA ALA A 196 14.17 -27.89 2.81
C ALA A 196 14.80 -29.28 2.98
N SER A 197 15.91 -29.39 3.72
CA SER A 197 16.59 -30.66 4.01
C SER A 197 15.77 -31.67 4.83
N GLU A 198 14.78 -31.18 5.58
CA GLU A 198 13.80 -32.00 6.30
C GLU A 198 12.67 -32.52 5.38
N GLY A 199 12.69 -32.16 4.09
CA GLY A 199 11.71 -32.56 3.08
C GLY A 199 10.56 -31.57 2.87
N VAL A 200 10.62 -30.37 3.44
CA VAL A 200 9.61 -29.32 3.20
C VAL A 200 9.87 -28.67 1.84
N ARG A 201 8.84 -28.50 1.01
CA ARG A 201 8.98 -27.79 -0.26
C ARG A 201 9.17 -26.29 0.00
N VAL A 202 10.38 -25.77 -0.21
CA VAL A 202 10.66 -24.34 -0.10
C VAL A 202 10.79 -23.73 -1.50
N LEU A 203 9.85 -22.85 -1.86
CA LEU A 203 9.82 -22.12 -3.14
C LEU A 203 9.87 -20.62 -2.89
N MET A 204 10.71 -19.90 -3.62
CA MET A 204 10.85 -18.46 -3.47
C MET A 204 10.76 -17.73 -4.82
N LEU A 205 9.98 -16.65 -4.86
CA LEU A 205 9.92 -15.69 -5.96
C LEU A 205 10.41 -14.34 -5.46
N VAL A 206 11.70 -14.06 -5.63
CA VAL A 206 12.33 -12.79 -5.26
C VAL A 206 12.38 -11.92 -6.50
N TRP A 207 12.06 -10.62 -6.41
CA TRP A 207 12.18 -9.72 -7.57
C TRP A 207 13.63 -9.68 -8.08
N ASP A 208 13.80 -9.76 -9.39
CA ASP A 208 15.08 -9.63 -10.12
C ASP A 208 15.32 -8.15 -10.43
N ASP A 209 16.18 -7.48 -9.64
CA ASP A 209 16.75 -6.19 -9.99
C ASP A 209 17.84 -6.42 -11.04
N ARG A 210 17.44 -6.38 -12.30
CA ARG A 210 18.34 -6.54 -13.47
C ARG A 210 19.48 -5.53 -13.52
N THR A 211 19.48 -4.50 -12.68
CA THR A 211 20.61 -3.56 -12.57
C THR A 211 21.75 -4.08 -11.69
N SER A 212 21.50 -5.15 -10.92
CA SER A 212 22.46 -5.87 -10.06
C SER A 212 23.46 -6.75 -10.84
N GLU A 213 23.21 -7.06 -12.12
CA GLU A 213 24.18 -7.78 -12.98
C GLU A 213 25.37 -6.91 -13.47
N GLY A 214 25.40 -5.61 -13.09
CA GLY A 214 26.42 -4.61 -13.48
C GLY A 214 27.44 -4.22 -12.38
N LEU A 215 28.18 -3.12 -12.60
CA LEU A 215 29.25 -2.58 -11.72
C LEU A 215 28.79 -2.11 -10.31
N ILE A 216 27.55 -2.38 -9.89
CA ILE A 216 26.94 -1.93 -8.62
C ILE A 216 26.45 -3.18 -7.88
N GLU A 217 27.18 -3.61 -6.84
CA GLU A 217 26.95 -4.90 -6.14
C GLU A 217 25.56 -5.06 -5.48
N ASN A 218 24.79 -3.98 -5.29
CA ASN A 218 23.44 -3.99 -4.67
C ASN A 218 22.31 -3.41 -5.56
N GLY A 219 22.55 -3.25 -6.86
CA GLY A 219 21.59 -2.62 -7.78
C GLY A 219 21.31 -1.14 -7.49
N LEU A 220 20.46 -0.50 -8.30
CA LEU A 220 20.04 0.90 -8.10
C LEU A 220 19.05 1.05 -6.93
N MET A 221 18.41 -0.06 -6.53
CA MET A 221 17.33 -0.07 -5.54
C MET A 221 17.72 -0.74 -4.21
N ALA A 222 19.00 -1.05 -4.00
CA ALA A 222 19.52 -1.64 -2.76
C ALA A 222 18.83 -2.96 -2.36
N THR A 223 18.67 -3.88 -3.31
CA THR A 223 18.12 -5.23 -3.06
C THR A 223 19.22 -6.28 -2.85
N HIS A 224 18.87 -7.36 -2.15
CA HIS A 224 19.73 -8.54 -1.93
C HIS A 224 19.32 -9.76 -2.78
N ASP A 225 18.70 -9.53 -3.92
CA ASP A 225 18.12 -10.56 -4.79
C ASP A 225 19.18 -11.51 -5.35
N GLU A 226 20.22 -10.99 -6.01
CA GLU A 226 21.30 -11.80 -6.58
C GLU A 226 22.06 -12.60 -5.52
N ASP A 227 22.33 -11.99 -4.36
CA ASP A 227 23.02 -12.65 -3.26
C ASP A 227 22.17 -13.75 -2.63
N THR A 228 20.87 -13.54 -2.50
CA THR A 228 19.92 -14.56 -2.07
C THR A 228 19.84 -15.70 -3.08
N GLY A 229 19.77 -15.40 -4.38
CA GLY A 229 19.80 -16.40 -5.45
C GLY A 229 21.07 -17.25 -5.40
N LYS A 230 22.24 -16.62 -5.22
CA LYS A 230 23.53 -17.33 -5.06
C LYS A 230 23.54 -18.17 -3.77
N TYR A 231 23.02 -17.67 -2.66
CA TYR A 231 23.00 -18.36 -1.38
C TYR A 231 22.26 -19.70 -1.45
N PHE A 232 21.17 -19.78 -2.22
CA PHE A 232 20.34 -20.98 -2.34
C PHE A 232 20.66 -21.90 -3.52
N ARG A 233 21.49 -21.48 -4.49
CA ARG A 233 21.75 -22.18 -5.77
C ARG A 233 22.07 -23.67 -5.66
N ASP A 234 22.86 -24.06 -4.65
CA ASP A 234 23.29 -25.45 -4.43
C ASP A 234 22.58 -26.09 -3.21
N SER A 235 21.38 -25.63 -2.90
CA SER A 235 20.55 -26.14 -1.79
C SER A 235 19.22 -26.71 -2.29
N GLU A 236 18.47 -27.32 -1.39
CA GLU A 236 17.12 -27.84 -1.70
C GLU A 236 16.03 -26.75 -1.70
N VAL A 237 16.40 -25.50 -1.40
CA VAL A 237 15.53 -24.33 -1.54
C VAL A 237 15.52 -23.88 -3.01
N ASN A 238 14.33 -23.73 -3.59
CA ASN A 238 14.18 -23.32 -4.98
C ASN A 238 13.90 -21.82 -5.04
N CYS A 239 14.96 -21.03 -5.19
CA CYS A 239 14.88 -19.57 -5.29
C CYS A 239 14.95 -19.13 -6.74
N VAL A 240 13.91 -18.41 -7.19
CA VAL A 240 13.80 -17.87 -8.55
C VAL A 240 13.83 -16.35 -8.47
N LEU A 241 14.78 -15.77 -9.20
CA LEU A 241 14.81 -14.34 -9.47
C LEU A 241 13.78 -14.04 -10.56
N CYS A 242 12.80 -13.23 -10.22
CA CYS A 242 11.57 -13.05 -10.98
C CYS A 242 11.56 -11.64 -11.57
N PRO A 243 11.75 -11.48 -12.90
CA PRO A 243 11.77 -10.17 -13.52
C PRO A 243 10.35 -9.66 -13.74
N ARG A 244 10.17 -8.34 -13.61
CA ARG A 244 8.90 -7.68 -13.93
C ARG A 244 9.00 -7.00 -15.29
N ASN A 245 8.19 -7.44 -16.24
CA ASN A 245 7.98 -6.71 -17.50
C ASN A 245 6.56 -6.12 -17.46
N PRO A 246 6.39 -4.79 -17.47
CA PRO A 246 5.07 -4.16 -17.44
C PRO A 246 4.34 -4.31 -18.78
N ASP A 247 3.02 -4.20 -18.76
CA ASP A 247 2.19 -4.10 -19.96
C ASP A 247 1.92 -2.62 -20.28
N ASP A 248 2.85 -1.94 -20.97
CA ASP A 248 2.85 -0.48 -20.94
C ASP A 248 3.16 0.23 -22.25
N GLY A 249 2.49 -0.11 -23.37
CA GLY A 249 2.12 0.93 -24.35
C GLY A 249 3.20 1.55 -25.26
N HIS A 250 4.45 1.63 -24.81
CA HIS A 250 5.45 2.59 -25.24
C HIS A 250 6.30 2.07 -26.40
N SER A 251 7.11 2.95 -26.98
CA SER A 251 8.00 2.60 -28.09
C SER A 251 9.04 1.54 -27.66
N LEU A 252 9.55 0.76 -28.60
CA LEU A 252 10.49 -0.35 -28.32
C LEU A 252 11.76 0.07 -27.54
N VAL A 253 12.14 1.35 -27.61
CA VAL A 253 13.29 1.93 -26.88
C VAL A 253 12.91 2.32 -25.45
N GLU A 254 11.74 2.93 -25.26
CA GLU A 254 11.20 3.25 -23.93
C GLU A 254 10.88 1.97 -23.15
N ASN A 255 10.38 0.91 -23.81
CA ASN A 255 10.11 -0.37 -23.15
C ASN A 255 11.36 -1.02 -22.54
N ILE A 256 12.55 -0.81 -23.12
CA ILE A 256 13.80 -1.37 -22.57
C ILE A 256 14.17 -0.64 -21.28
N GLU A 257 14.11 0.69 -21.24
CA GLU A 257 14.39 1.48 -20.04
C GLU A 257 13.33 1.27 -18.96
N ILE A 258 12.04 1.16 -19.33
CA ILE A 258 10.92 0.97 -18.40
C ILE A 258 10.88 -0.47 -17.82
N SER A 259 11.25 -1.49 -18.61
CA SER A 259 11.29 -2.91 -18.15
C SER A 259 12.31 -3.19 -17.05
N LEU A 260 13.23 -2.25 -16.79
CA LEU A 260 14.22 -2.34 -15.71
C LEU A 260 13.73 -1.72 -14.40
N ILE A 261 12.54 -1.09 -14.36
CA ILE A 261 12.18 -0.17 -13.28
C ILE A 261 10.92 -0.57 -12.51
N PHE A 262 9.99 -1.34 -13.10
CA PHE A 262 8.86 -1.89 -12.34
C PHE A 262 9.26 -3.17 -11.61
N THR A 263 8.58 -3.45 -10.51
CA THR A 263 9.00 -4.47 -9.56
C THR A 263 7.90 -5.49 -9.26
N HIS A 264 8.32 -6.66 -8.75
CA HIS A 264 7.41 -7.52 -8.03
C HIS A 264 7.38 -7.12 -6.56
N HIS A 265 6.39 -6.34 -6.16
CA HIS A 265 6.35 -5.69 -4.85
C HIS A 265 5.54 -6.45 -3.77
N GLN A 266 5.01 -7.62 -4.11
CA GLN A 266 4.27 -8.49 -3.18
C GLN A 266 5.20 -9.06 -2.09
N LYS A 267 4.85 -8.85 -0.81
CA LYS A 267 5.48 -9.51 0.35
C LYS A 267 4.57 -10.62 0.87
N ILE A 268 4.97 -11.87 0.68
CA ILE A 268 4.14 -13.06 0.93
C ILE A 268 4.96 -14.11 1.67
N VAL A 269 4.37 -14.70 2.71
CA VAL A 269 4.79 -16.00 3.25
C VAL A 269 3.56 -16.91 3.31
N VAL A 270 3.63 -18.11 2.73
CA VAL A 270 2.59 -19.13 2.81
C VAL A 270 3.19 -20.41 3.36
N VAL A 271 2.57 -20.96 4.41
CA VAL A 271 3.00 -22.22 5.02
C VAL A 271 1.82 -23.14 5.28
N ASP A 272 2.10 -24.43 5.39
CA ASP A 272 1.20 -25.36 6.06
C ASP A 272 1.38 -25.29 7.59
N ALA A 273 0.28 -25.27 8.35
CA ALA A 273 0.27 -25.20 9.81
C ALA A 273 -0.64 -26.28 10.42
N PRO A 274 -0.43 -26.67 11.70
CA PRO A 274 -1.36 -27.54 12.41
C PRO A 274 -2.78 -26.97 12.48
N LEU A 275 -3.79 -27.85 12.51
CA LEU A 275 -5.14 -27.44 12.82
C LEU A 275 -5.29 -27.00 14.29
N PRO A 276 -6.06 -25.95 14.59
CA PRO A 276 -6.37 -25.60 15.97
C PRO A 276 -7.19 -26.70 16.64
N ASN A 277 -6.78 -27.16 17.82
CA ASN A 277 -7.55 -28.05 18.70
C ASN A 277 -7.94 -29.43 18.13
N VAL A 278 -7.18 -29.98 17.17
CA VAL A 278 -7.36 -31.33 16.59
C VAL A 278 -6.01 -32.07 16.61
N ASP A 279 -6.05 -33.40 16.55
CA ASP A 279 -4.87 -34.28 16.49
C ASP A 279 -3.90 -33.85 15.38
N ASN A 280 -2.60 -33.93 15.66
CA ASN A 280 -1.49 -33.28 14.91
C ASN A 280 -1.25 -33.80 13.48
N GLU A 281 -2.11 -34.70 12.98
CA GLU A 281 -1.98 -35.33 11.67
C GLU A 281 -2.54 -34.46 10.53
N LYS A 282 -3.61 -33.69 10.78
CA LYS A 282 -4.23 -32.83 9.76
C LYS A 282 -3.73 -31.39 9.85
N ARG A 283 -3.55 -30.76 8.69
CA ARG A 283 -2.94 -29.44 8.54
C ARG A 283 -3.82 -28.52 7.71
N ARG A 284 -3.49 -27.24 7.69
CA ARG A 284 -4.19 -26.16 6.96
C ARG A 284 -3.19 -25.17 6.40
N ILE A 285 -3.63 -24.27 5.55
CA ILE A 285 -2.79 -23.18 5.05
C ILE A 285 -2.91 -21.94 5.96
N VAL A 286 -1.78 -21.26 6.15
CA VAL A 286 -1.65 -19.94 6.78
C VAL A 286 -0.83 -19.07 5.85
N SER A 287 -1.24 -17.81 5.69
CA SER A 287 -0.56 -16.87 4.82
C SER A 287 -0.31 -15.55 5.52
N TYR A 288 0.74 -14.86 5.13
CA TYR A 288 1.14 -13.55 5.64
C TYR A 288 1.30 -12.61 4.45
N ILE A 289 0.72 -11.41 4.55
CA ILE A 289 0.87 -10.33 3.57
C ILE A 289 0.91 -8.97 4.29
N GLY A 290 1.54 -7.97 3.67
CA GLY A 290 1.62 -6.62 4.23
C GLY A 290 2.72 -5.79 3.58
N GLY A 291 3.26 -4.82 4.32
CA GLY A 291 4.38 -3.97 3.88
C GLY A 291 5.77 -4.54 4.21
N ILE A 292 5.86 -5.44 5.21
CA ILE A 292 7.15 -5.94 5.72
C ILE A 292 7.74 -7.06 4.84
N ASP A 293 8.84 -6.77 4.14
CA ASP A 293 9.71 -7.78 3.50
C ASP A 293 10.57 -8.52 4.55
N LEU A 294 11.05 -9.72 4.20
CA LEU A 294 12.01 -10.46 5.02
C LEU A 294 13.46 -10.07 4.66
N CYS A 295 13.79 -8.81 4.87
CA CYS A 295 15.12 -8.26 4.60
C CYS A 295 15.60 -7.32 5.72
N ASP A 296 16.81 -6.78 5.55
CA ASP A 296 17.48 -5.83 6.43
C ASP A 296 16.68 -4.54 6.66
N GLY A 297 16.88 -3.90 7.80
CA GLY A 297 16.26 -2.63 8.20
C GLY A 297 14.82 -2.73 8.70
N ARG A 298 14.10 -3.83 8.37
CA ARG A 298 12.66 -4.01 8.64
C ARG A 298 12.34 -4.45 10.06
N TYR A 299 13.29 -5.05 10.77
CA TYR A 299 13.09 -5.33 12.19
C TYR A 299 13.02 -4.01 12.94
N ASP A 300 11.91 -3.76 13.61
CA ASP A 300 11.78 -2.67 14.55
C ASP A 300 10.65 -2.97 15.54
N THR A 301 10.48 -2.06 16.49
CA THR A 301 9.41 -2.05 17.48
C THR A 301 8.78 -0.67 17.56
N PRO A 302 7.59 -0.52 18.17
CA PRO A 302 6.94 0.77 18.38
C PRO A 302 7.77 1.82 19.17
N TYR A 303 8.93 1.45 19.73
CA TYR A 303 9.87 2.40 20.33
C TYR A 303 10.70 3.17 19.32
N HIS A 304 10.91 2.62 18.11
CA HIS A 304 11.58 3.25 16.98
C HIS A 304 12.86 4.03 17.35
N SER A 305 13.75 3.36 18.09
CA SER A 305 14.96 3.98 18.62
C SER A 305 15.91 4.39 17.49
N LEU A 306 16.44 5.60 17.60
CA LEU A 306 17.41 6.15 16.65
C LEU A 306 18.85 5.71 16.97
N PHE A 307 19.17 5.58 18.27
CA PHE A 307 20.55 5.35 18.72
C PHE A 307 20.72 4.24 19.76
N ARG A 308 19.68 3.92 20.52
CA ARG A 308 19.74 3.06 21.72
C ARG A 308 19.72 1.55 21.43
N THR A 309 19.63 1.18 20.16
CA THR A 309 19.58 -0.21 19.68
C THR A 309 20.74 -0.55 18.76
N LEU A 310 21.68 0.39 18.55
CA LEU A 310 22.84 0.26 17.67
C LEU A 310 23.94 -0.69 18.21
N ASP A 311 23.88 -1.04 19.50
CA ASP A 311 24.74 -2.04 20.15
C ASP A 311 24.00 -3.35 20.47
N SER A 312 22.77 -3.49 19.96
CA SER A 312 21.92 -4.66 20.20
C SER A 312 21.21 -5.08 18.91
N ALA A 313 19.88 -4.93 18.84
CA ALA A 313 19.06 -5.52 17.78
C ALA A 313 19.38 -5.01 16.36
N HIS A 314 20.02 -3.85 16.24
CA HIS A 314 20.38 -3.22 14.96
C HIS A 314 21.88 -3.05 14.76
N HIS A 315 22.73 -3.70 15.57
CA HIS A 315 24.18 -3.61 15.37
C HIS A 315 24.59 -4.17 14.01
N ASP A 316 24.09 -5.36 13.70
CA ASP A 316 24.32 -6.07 12.43
C ASP A 316 23.16 -5.86 11.43
N ASP A 317 22.30 -4.87 11.68
CA ASP A 317 21.12 -4.54 10.86
C ASP A 317 20.87 -3.02 10.85
N PHE A 318 21.95 -2.27 10.63
CA PHE A 318 21.91 -0.81 10.56
C PHE A 318 21.42 -0.38 9.17
N HIS A 319 20.27 0.29 9.13
CA HIS A 319 19.65 0.78 7.91
C HIS A 319 19.55 2.32 7.95
N GLN A 320 20.13 2.99 6.95
CA GLN A 320 20.08 4.45 6.80
C GLN A 320 20.44 4.88 5.36
N PRO A 321 19.54 4.74 4.39
CA PRO A 321 19.84 5.00 2.98
C PRO A 321 19.78 6.47 2.57
N ASN A 322 19.33 7.36 3.47
CA ASN A 322 19.16 8.78 3.16
C ASN A 322 20.46 9.59 3.28
N PHE A 323 21.50 8.99 3.84
CA PHE A 323 22.81 9.61 4.03
C PHE A 323 23.87 8.84 3.25
N PRO A 324 24.65 9.51 2.38
CA PRO A 324 25.79 8.89 1.73
C PRO A 324 26.78 8.32 2.76
N ASN A 325 27.26 7.10 2.53
CA ASN A 325 28.26 6.43 3.36
C ASN A 325 27.86 6.30 4.85
N SER A 326 26.56 6.19 5.13
CA SER A 326 26.07 5.85 6.47
C SER A 326 26.55 4.46 6.88
N SER A 327 26.84 4.28 8.16
CA SER A 327 27.25 3.00 8.72
C SER A 327 27.13 3.05 10.24
N VAL A 328 27.01 1.88 10.87
CA VAL A 328 26.96 1.76 12.33
C VAL A 328 28.23 2.30 12.99
N GLU A 329 29.39 2.16 12.34
CA GLU A 329 30.69 2.65 12.81
C GLU A 329 30.76 4.18 12.91
N LYS A 330 29.94 4.89 12.13
CA LYS A 330 29.78 6.35 12.20
C LYS A 330 28.63 6.77 13.12
N GLY A 331 27.85 5.83 13.64
CA GLY A 331 26.80 6.02 14.64
C GLY A 331 25.41 6.12 14.05
N GLY A 332 24.49 6.71 14.82
CA GLY A 332 23.13 6.96 14.37
C GLY A 332 22.95 8.39 13.81
N PRO A 333 21.70 8.76 13.45
CA PRO A 333 20.50 7.95 13.65
C PRO A 333 20.39 6.83 12.60
N ARG A 334 20.02 5.60 13.01
CA ARG A 334 19.40 4.67 12.04
C ARG A 334 18.06 5.25 11.58
N GLU A 335 17.52 4.75 10.49
CA GLU A 335 16.15 5.02 10.08
C GLU A 335 15.21 3.98 10.70
N PRO A 336 14.40 4.32 11.72
CA PRO A 336 13.39 3.40 12.25
C PRO A 336 12.32 3.05 11.20
N TRP A 337 11.74 1.86 11.31
CA TRP A 337 10.84 1.31 10.31
C TRP A 337 9.45 1.05 10.90
N HIS A 338 8.51 1.96 10.64
CA HIS A 338 7.10 1.81 11.00
C HIS A 338 6.33 1.14 9.87
N ASP A 339 5.77 -0.03 10.13
CA ASP A 339 5.11 -0.81 9.08
C ASP A 339 4.02 -1.75 9.62
N ILE A 340 3.16 -2.22 8.72
CA ILE A 340 1.97 -3.00 9.04
C ILE A 340 1.96 -4.27 8.22
N HIS A 341 1.67 -5.38 8.89
CA HIS A 341 1.54 -6.69 8.27
C HIS A 341 0.32 -7.43 8.81
N CYS A 342 -0.08 -8.52 8.16
CA CYS A 342 -1.17 -9.34 8.67
C CYS A 342 -0.94 -10.83 8.40
N LYS A 343 -1.52 -11.66 9.27
CA LYS A 343 -1.64 -13.11 9.10
C LYS A 343 -3.09 -13.47 8.82
N LEU A 344 -3.27 -14.35 7.85
CA LEU A 344 -4.52 -14.75 7.27
C LEU A 344 -4.72 -16.25 7.47
N GLU A 345 -5.86 -16.60 8.06
CA GLU A 345 -6.24 -17.98 8.37
C GLU A 345 -7.69 -18.23 7.92
N GLY A 346 -7.98 -19.48 7.55
CA GLY A 346 -9.26 -19.84 6.94
C GLY A 346 -9.18 -19.76 5.41
N PRO A 347 -10.32 -19.79 4.69
CA PRO A 347 -10.32 -19.97 3.24
C PRO A 347 -9.50 -18.92 2.47
N ILE A 348 -9.36 -17.71 3.03
CA ILE A 348 -8.55 -16.63 2.46
C ILE A 348 -7.06 -16.98 2.31
N ALA A 349 -6.51 -17.84 3.17
CA ALA A 349 -5.10 -18.23 3.08
C ALA A 349 -4.81 -19.00 1.77
N TRP A 350 -5.79 -19.76 1.28
CA TRP A 350 -5.68 -20.44 -0.02
C TRP A 350 -5.73 -19.48 -1.20
N ASP A 351 -6.39 -18.32 -1.09
CA ASP A 351 -6.39 -17.33 -2.17
C ASP A 351 -4.98 -16.72 -2.33
N VAL A 352 -4.25 -16.52 -1.22
CA VAL A 352 -2.85 -16.06 -1.25
C VAL A 352 -1.92 -17.14 -1.82
N LEU A 353 -2.12 -18.42 -1.41
CA LEU A 353 -1.43 -19.55 -2.01
C LEU A 353 -1.66 -19.61 -3.52
N PHE A 354 -2.91 -19.48 -3.95
CA PHE A 354 -3.26 -19.51 -5.37
C PHE A 354 -2.61 -18.36 -6.14
N ASN A 355 -2.54 -17.15 -5.57
CA ASN A 355 -1.75 -16.07 -6.17
C ASN A 355 -0.28 -16.46 -6.38
N PHE A 356 0.36 -17.09 -5.40
CA PHE A 356 1.73 -17.56 -5.54
C PHE A 356 1.85 -18.63 -6.63
N GLU A 357 0.94 -19.61 -6.67
CA GLU A 357 0.90 -20.67 -7.68
C GLU A 357 0.73 -20.09 -9.09
N GLN A 358 -0.17 -19.12 -9.28
CA GLN A 358 -0.36 -18.44 -10.57
C GLN A 358 0.93 -17.76 -11.05
N ARG A 359 1.68 -17.13 -10.14
CA ARG A 359 2.96 -16.49 -10.46
C ARG A 359 4.05 -17.52 -10.74
N TRP A 360 4.13 -18.59 -9.95
CA TRP A 360 5.08 -19.67 -10.15
C TRP A 360 4.88 -20.35 -11.51
N LEU A 361 3.65 -20.67 -11.88
CA LEU A 361 3.33 -21.25 -13.19
C LEU A 361 3.70 -20.32 -14.36
N LYS A 362 3.72 -19.01 -14.13
CA LYS A 362 4.08 -18.02 -15.15
C LYS A 362 5.59 -17.76 -15.22
N GLN A 363 6.27 -17.68 -14.08
CA GLN A 363 7.63 -17.14 -13.96
C GLN A 363 8.58 -17.96 -13.06
N GLY A 364 8.10 -18.99 -12.36
CA GLY A 364 8.85 -19.81 -11.40
C GLY A 364 9.74 -20.91 -12.00
N GLY A 365 9.75 -21.07 -13.33
CA GLY A 365 10.61 -22.04 -14.01
C GLY A 365 10.04 -23.46 -13.99
N GLU A 366 10.55 -24.34 -13.11
CA GLU A 366 10.21 -25.76 -13.07
C GLU A 366 8.84 -26.04 -12.40
N ASP A 367 8.19 -27.12 -12.82
CA ASP A 367 6.93 -27.59 -12.20
C ASP A 367 7.21 -28.28 -10.86
N LEU A 368 7.37 -27.48 -9.81
CA LEU A 368 7.72 -27.90 -8.45
C LEU A 368 6.61 -27.62 -7.44
N LEU A 369 5.46 -27.12 -7.90
CA LEU A 369 4.30 -26.93 -7.05
C LEU A 369 3.82 -28.28 -6.52
N ASN A 370 3.34 -28.28 -5.28
CA ASN A 370 2.86 -29.49 -4.66
C ASN A 370 1.55 -29.95 -5.34
N ASP A 371 1.43 -31.24 -5.67
CA ASP A 371 0.20 -31.79 -6.27
C ASP A 371 -0.97 -31.65 -5.28
N VAL A 372 -2.07 -31.07 -5.74
CA VAL A 372 -3.28 -30.86 -4.95
C VAL A 372 -3.83 -32.18 -4.38
N ASN A 373 -3.67 -33.30 -5.09
CA ASN A 373 -4.09 -34.63 -4.64
C ASN A 373 -3.23 -35.11 -3.47
N ASP A 374 -1.92 -34.87 -3.51
CA ASP A 374 -1.00 -35.25 -2.43
C ASP A 374 -1.23 -34.38 -1.19
N LEU A 375 -1.47 -33.09 -1.38
CA LEU A 375 -1.82 -32.18 -0.29
C LEU A 375 -3.17 -32.53 0.34
N SER A 376 -4.17 -32.94 -0.45
CA SER A 376 -5.53 -33.22 0.05
C SER A 376 -5.61 -34.34 1.09
N GLN A 377 -4.61 -35.23 1.13
CA GLN A 377 -4.55 -36.30 2.13
C GLN A 377 -4.15 -35.79 3.52
N VAL A 378 -3.44 -34.67 3.62
CA VAL A 378 -2.88 -34.14 4.89
C VAL A 378 -3.37 -32.73 5.20
N ILE A 379 -3.41 -31.86 4.20
CA ILE A 379 -3.93 -30.50 4.28
C ILE A 379 -5.42 -30.51 3.94
N ILE A 380 -6.23 -29.93 4.84
CA ILE A 380 -7.68 -29.81 4.62
C ILE A 380 -8.00 -28.88 3.44
N PRO A 381 -9.15 -29.03 2.77
CA PRO A 381 -9.59 -28.05 1.78
C PRO A 381 -9.81 -26.66 2.42
N PRO A 382 -9.96 -25.59 1.61
CA PRO A 382 -10.24 -24.24 2.12
C PRO A 382 -11.44 -24.24 3.07
N SER A 383 -11.16 -24.12 4.38
CA SER A 383 -12.15 -24.35 5.44
C SER A 383 -12.11 -23.24 6.48
N PRO A 384 -13.25 -22.86 7.08
CA PRO A 384 -13.29 -21.95 8.21
C PRO A 384 -12.42 -22.43 9.38
N VAL A 385 -11.74 -21.50 10.04
CA VAL A 385 -10.91 -21.77 11.24
C VAL A 385 -11.63 -21.40 12.55
N VAL A 386 -12.78 -20.74 12.43
CA VAL A 386 -13.63 -20.30 13.54
C VAL A 386 -15.06 -20.75 13.29
N LEU A 387 -15.81 -20.98 14.37
CA LEU A 387 -17.22 -21.36 14.28
C LEU A 387 -18.06 -20.21 13.71
N PRO A 388 -19.17 -20.51 13.00
CA PRO A 388 -20.03 -19.48 12.42
C PRO A 388 -20.61 -18.48 13.42
N ASP A 389 -20.75 -18.85 14.69
CA ASP A 389 -21.28 -18.01 15.76
C ASP A 389 -20.18 -17.31 16.59
N ASP A 390 -18.90 -17.57 16.29
CA ASP A 390 -17.79 -16.89 16.95
C ASP A 390 -17.82 -15.38 16.62
N GLN A 391 -17.73 -14.55 17.65
CA GLN A 391 -17.76 -13.10 17.52
C GLN A 391 -16.45 -12.56 16.92
N GLU A 392 -15.33 -13.27 17.11
CA GLU A 392 -14.03 -12.87 16.58
C GLU A 392 -13.83 -13.27 15.12
N ARG A 393 -14.83 -13.86 14.46
CA ARG A 393 -14.73 -14.27 13.06
C ARG A 393 -14.55 -13.07 12.13
N TRP A 394 -13.86 -13.32 11.02
CA TRP A 394 -13.62 -12.34 9.98
C TRP A 394 -14.22 -12.76 8.65
N ASN A 395 -14.67 -11.75 7.92
CA ASN A 395 -14.88 -11.85 6.49
C ASN A 395 -13.73 -11.09 5.81
N VAL A 396 -13.08 -11.73 4.85
CA VAL A 396 -11.86 -11.22 4.22
C VAL A 396 -11.94 -11.43 2.72
N GLN A 397 -11.43 -10.49 1.95
CA GLN A 397 -11.33 -10.58 0.50
C GLN A 397 -9.91 -10.21 0.07
N LEU A 398 -9.36 -10.96 -0.89
CA LEU A 398 -8.04 -10.71 -1.45
C LEU A 398 -8.16 -9.80 -2.67
N PHE A 399 -7.22 -8.89 -2.82
CA PHE A 399 -7.12 -7.92 -3.91
C PHE A 399 -5.70 -7.87 -4.44
N ARG A 400 -5.54 -7.55 -5.73
CA ARG A 400 -4.22 -7.45 -6.38
C ARG A 400 -4.14 -6.27 -7.34
N SER A 401 -2.89 -5.91 -7.62
CA SER A 401 -2.47 -5.25 -8.85
C SER A 401 -1.54 -6.23 -9.54
N ILE A 402 -1.97 -6.86 -10.64
CA ILE A 402 -1.16 -7.85 -11.37
C ILE A 402 -1.74 -8.06 -12.77
N ASP A 403 -0.93 -8.43 -13.75
CA ASP A 403 -1.39 -8.71 -15.11
C ASP A 403 -1.08 -10.15 -15.57
N GLY A 404 -1.59 -10.50 -16.74
CA GLY A 404 -1.35 -11.80 -17.40
C GLY A 404 0.10 -12.06 -17.81
N GLY A 405 0.96 -11.04 -17.78
CA GLY A 405 2.41 -11.16 -17.92
C GLY A 405 3.07 -11.76 -16.68
N ALA A 406 2.51 -11.52 -15.50
CA ALA A 406 3.01 -11.98 -14.21
C ALA A 406 2.21 -13.15 -13.59
N ALA A 407 0.96 -13.37 -13.99
CA ALA A 407 0.11 -14.43 -13.45
C ALA A 407 -0.51 -15.30 -14.56
N PHE A 408 -0.45 -16.61 -14.39
CA PHE A 408 -1.12 -17.58 -15.26
C PHE A 408 -2.61 -17.77 -14.87
N GLY A 409 -3.45 -18.15 -15.82
CA GLY A 409 -4.81 -18.64 -15.55
C GLY A 409 -5.90 -17.56 -15.42
N PHE A 410 -5.67 -16.36 -15.95
CA PHE A 410 -6.74 -15.39 -16.14
C PHE A 410 -7.71 -15.83 -17.26
N PRO A 411 -9.00 -15.44 -17.21
CA PRO A 411 -9.95 -15.74 -18.28
C PRO A 411 -9.59 -15.03 -19.60
N ASP A 412 -9.57 -15.77 -20.70
CA ASP A 412 -9.27 -15.21 -22.03
C ASP A 412 -10.46 -14.47 -22.66
N LYS A 413 -11.70 -14.81 -22.27
CA LYS A 413 -12.92 -14.22 -22.85
C LYS A 413 -13.23 -12.88 -22.19
N PRO A 414 -13.47 -11.79 -22.95
CA PRO A 414 -13.74 -10.49 -22.37
C PRO A 414 -14.95 -10.43 -21.43
N GLU A 415 -16.01 -11.19 -21.71
CA GLU A 415 -17.18 -11.28 -20.84
C GLU A 415 -16.83 -11.93 -19.48
N ASP A 416 -16.02 -12.99 -19.49
CA ASP A 416 -15.59 -13.66 -18.27
C ASP A 416 -14.61 -12.78 -17.47
N ALA A 417 -13.70 -12.08 -18.16
CA ALA A 417 -12.79 -11.08 -17.59
C ALA A 417 -13.55 -9.94 -16.90
N ALA A 418 -14.49 -9.32 -17.59
CA ALA A 418 -15.30 -8.23 -17.06
C ALA A 418 -16.15 -8.66 -15.85
N ARG A 419 -16.63 -9.91 -15.81
CA ARG A 419 -17.41 -10.46 -14.68
C ARG A 419 -16.59 -10.49 -13.38
N VAL A 420 -15.28 -10.65 -13.48
CA VAL A 420 -14.35 -10.63 -12.34
C VAL A 420 -13.52 -9.33 -12.27
N GLY A 421 -13.95 -8.28 -12.98
CA GLY A 421 -13.37 -6.93 -12.95
C GLY A 421 -11.97 -6.81 -13.52
N LEU A 422 -11.55 -7.78 -14.34
CA LEU A 422 -10.32 -7.65 -15.09
C LEU A 422 -10.54 -6.73 -16.29
N ILE A 423 -9.54 -5.93 -16.62
CA ILE A 423 -9.57 -4.99 -17.76
C ILE A 423 -8.54 -5.38 -18.80
N SER A 424 -8.82 -5.06 -20.06
CA SER A 424 -7.87 -5.22 -21.16
C SER A 424 -6.77 -4.15 -21.05
N GLY A 425 -5.52 -4.57 -20.93
CA GLY A 425 -4.33 -3.76 -21.17
C GLY A 425 -3.97 -3.72 -22.65
N LYS A 426 -2.70 -3.45 -22.97
CA LYS A 426 -2.23 -3.45 -24.36
C LYS A 426 -1.99 -4.88 -24.84
N ASP A 427 -1.12 -5.59 -24.12
CA ASP A 427 -0.69 -6.95 -24.45
C ASP A 427 -1.19 -7.98 -23.42
N SER A 428 -1.71 -7.54 -22.27
CA SER A 428 -2.15 -8.42 -21.17
C SER A 428 -3.48 -7.99 -20.54
N ILE A 429 -4.15 -8.96 -19.92
CA ILE A 429 -5.28 -8.71 -19.04
C ILE A 429 -4.78 -8.24 -17.67
N ILE A 430 -5.46 -7.26 -17.07
CA ILE A 430 -5.02 -6.57 -15.85
C ILE A 430 -6.03 -6.77 -14.72
N ASP A 431 -5.55 -7.20 -13.56
CA ASP A 431 -6.23 -7.16 -12.27
C ASP A 431 -5.81 -5.88 -11.54
N ARG A 432 -6.79 -5.02 -11.25
CA ARG A 432 -6.62 -3.74 -10.53
C ARG A 432 -7.51 -3.69 -9.27
N SER A 433 -7.89 -4.85 -8.76
CA SER A 433 -8.87 -4.99 -7.68
C SER A 433 -8.45 -4.29 -6.37
N ILE A 434 -7.16 -3.98 -6.16
CA ILE A 434 -6.73 -3.13 -5.04
C ILE A 434 -7.32 -1.73 -5.16
N GLN A 435 -7.18 -1.07 -6.31
CA GLN A 435 -7.72 0.28 -6.51
C GLN A 435 -9.23 0.28 -6.30
N ASP A 436 -9.92 -0.73 -6.84
CA ASP A 436 -11.36 -0.87 -6.73
C ASP A 436 -11.80 -1.09 -5.28
N ALA A 437 -11.05 -1.87 -4.49
CA ALA A 437 -11.31 -2.07 -3.07
C ALA A 437 -11.15 -0.77 -2.27
N TYR A 438 -10.11 0.03 -2.54
CA TYR A 438 -9.92 1.34 -1.93
C TYR A 438 -11.08 2.29 -2.28
N ILE A 439 -11.48 2.38 -3.55
CA ILE A 439 -12.62 3.20 -4.00
C ILE A 439 -13.89 2.80 -3.25
N ASN A 440 -14.23 1.51 -3.23
CA ASN A 440 -15.44 1.02 -2.56
C ASN A 440 -15.41 1.27 -1.04
N ALA A 441 -14.23 1.17 -0.41
CA ALA A 441 -14.06 1.47 1.02
C ALA A 441 -14.28 2.94 1.33
N ILE A 442 -13.73 3.84 0.52
CA ILE A 442 -13.92 5.29 0.65
C ILE A 442 -15.38 5.66 0.41
N ARG A 443 -16.00 5.15 -0.65
CA ARG A 443 -17.40 5.46 -1.00
C ARG A 443 -18.40 5.08 0.08
N ARG A 444 -18.19 3.94 0.76
CA ARG A 444 -19.08 3.53 1.86
C ARG A 444 -18.80 4.25 3.18
N ALA A 445 -17.62 4.84 3.37
CA ALA A 445 -17.22 5.50 4.62
C ALA A 445 -18.26 6.53 5.08
N LYS A 446 -18.51 6.58 6.40
CA LYS A 446 -19.53 7.47 6.99
C LYS A 446 -19.05 8.28 8.20
N ASN A 447 -18.01 7.86 8.90
CA ASN A 447 -17.50 8.49 10.13
C ASN A 447 -16.09 9.05 9.91
N PHE A 448 -15.12 8.20 9.56
CA PHE A 448 -13.74 8.64 9.36
C PHE A 448 -12.93 7.65 8.52
N ILE A 449 -11.80 8.13 8.02
CA ILE A 449 -10.77 7.31 7.37
C ILE A 449 -9.42 7.62 8.01
N TYR A 450 -8.68 6.58 8.37
CA TYR A 450 -7.29 6.65 8.84
C TYR A 450 -6.40 5.89 7.86
N MET A 451 -5.38 6.53 7.32
CA MET A 451 -4.44 5.94 6.37
C MET A 451 -3.01 6.10 6.86
N GLU A 452 -2.22 5.04 6.70
CA GLU A 452 -0.77 5.08 6.81
C GLU A 452 -0.22 4.56 5.48
N ASN A 453 0.52 5.39 4.75
CA ASN A 453 1.03 5.01 3.44
C ASN A 453 2.40 5.64 3.16
N GLN A 454 3.30 4.87 2.53
CA GLN A 454 4.61 5.37 2.09
C GLN A 454 4.49 6.50 1.04
N TYR A 455 3.48 6.43 0.17
CA TYR A 455 3.24 7.44 -0.85
C TYR A 455 1.79 7.93 -0.79
N PHE A 456 1.59 9.20 -1.15
CA PHE A 456 0.27 9.76 -1.31
C PHE A 456 0.25 10.80 -2.43
N LEU A 457 0.10 10.30 -3.65
CA LEU A 457 0.00 11.13 -4.85
C LEU A 457 -0.94 10.45 -5.84
N GLY A 458 -1.60 11.22 -6.71
CA GLY A 458 -2.49 10.67 -7.73
C GLY A 458 -3.66 11.57 -8.09
N SER A 459 -4.60 11.01 -8.86
CA SER A 459 -5.71 11.77 -9.46
C SER A 459 -5.23 13.01 -10.23
N SER A 460 -4.12 12.83 -10.95
CA SER A 460 -3.44 13.91 -11.70
C SER A 460 -4.33 14.63 -12.71
N PHE A 461 -5.35 13.93 -13.24
CA PHE A 461 -6.34 14.50 -14.16
C PHE A 461 -7.11 15.71 -13.62
N ASP A 462 -7.00 16.02 -12.33
CA ASP A 462 -7.67 17.18 -11.71
C ASP A 462 -6.72 18.07 -10.89
N TRP A 463 -5.40 17.92 -11.02
CA TRP A 463 -4.44 18.77 -10.30
C TRP A 463 -4.58 20.26 -10.65
N ASN A 464 -5.08 20.58 -11.84
CA ASN A 464 -5.27 21.94 -12.34
C ASN A 464 -3.96 22.75 -12.30
N SER A 465 -2.86 22.10 -12.68
CA SER A 465 -1.53 22.70 -12.68
C SER A 465 -1.43 23.81 -13.73
N LYS A 466 -0.60 24.83 -13.45
CA LYS A 466 -0.33 25.95 -14.40
C LYS A 466 1.02 25.83 -15.10
N ASP A 467 1.90 25.02 -14.54
CA ASP A 467 3.31 24.88 -14.89
C ASP A 467 3.64 23.57 -15.63
N ILE A 468 2.72 22.60 -15.59
CA ILE A 468 2.82 21.33 -16.29
C ILE A 468 1.48 21.01 -16.97
N LYS A 469 1.52 20.09 -17.92
CA LYS A 469 0.33 19.54 -18.56
C LYS A 469 -0.08 18.27 -17.82
N ASP A 470 -1.16 18.36 -17.03
CA ASP A 470 -1.59 17.29 -16.14
C ASP A 470 -1.87 15.96 -16.87
N GLU A 471 -2.32 16.01 -18.14
CA GLU A 471 -2.57 14.81 -18.94
C GLU A 471 -1.29 14.01 -19.27
N ASP A 472 -0.11 14.63 -19.18
CA ASP A 472 1.15 13.96 -19.46
C ASP A 472 1.67 13.16 -18.25
N ILE A 473 1.07 13.34 -17.06
CA ILE A 473 1.50 12.71 -15.81
C ILE A 473 1.01 11.27 -15.67
N ASN A 474 -0.22 10.99 -16.13
CA ASN A 474 -0.83 9.66 -16.11
C ASN A 474 -0.91 8.97 -14.74
N ALA A 475 -0.94 9.73 -13.64
CA ALA A 475 -1.29 9.22 -12.32
C ALA A 475 -2.82 9.25 -12.14
N LEU A 476 -3.52 8.37 -12.84
CA LEU A 476 -4.97 8.40 -13.07
C LEU A 476 -5.81 7.69 -11.99
N HIS A 477 -5.20 6.98 -11.04
CA HIS A 477 -5.97 6.33 -9.97
C HIS A 477 -6.77 7.35 -9.13
N LEU A 478 -7.90 6.90 -8.57
CA LEU A 478 -8.93 7.80 -8.05
C LEU A 478 -8.83 8.15 -6.55
N ILE A 479 -7.87 7.56 -5.83
CA ILE A 479 -7.90 7.55 -4.36
C ILE A 479 -7.92 8.95 -3.74
N PRO A 480 -7.02 9.89 -4.10
CA PRO A 480 -7.09 11.26 -3.59
C PRO A 480 -8.41 11.96 -3.90
N LYS A 481 -8.92 11.83 -5.12
CA LYS A 481 -10.17 12.48 -5.54
C LYS A 481 -11.41 11.88 -4.87
N GLU A 482 -11.48 10.56 -4.69
CA GLU A 482 -12.57 9.92 -3.95
C GLU A 482 -12.59 10.37 -2.49
N LEU A 483 -11.43 10.55 -1.85
CA LEU A 483 -11.33 11.09 -0.49
C LEU A 483 -11.84 12.54 -0.41
N SER A 484 -11.35 13.43 -1.27
CA SER A 484 -11.81 14.84 -1.25
C SER A 484 -13.30 14.94 -1.56
N ARG A 485 -13.81 14.19 -2.56
CA ARG A 485 -15.24 14.15 -2.88
C ARG A 485 -16.08 13.55 -1.76
N LYS A 486 -15.59 12.55 -1.04
CA LYS A 486 -16.24 12.03 0.16
C LYS A 486 -16.37 13.13 1.23
N ILE A 487 -15.27 13.82 1.56
CA ILE A 487 -15.29 14.93 2.52
C ILE A 487 -16.27 16.02 2.08
N VAL A 488 -16.20 16.45 0.81
CA VAL A 488 -17.11 17.44 0.23
C VAL A 488 -18.57 17.02 0.40
N SER A 489 -18.91 15.77 0.09
CA SER A 489 -20.29 15.27 0.25
C SER A 489 -20.80 15.34 1.70
N LYS A 490 -19.91 15.12 2.68
CA LYS A 490 -20.23 15.16 4.11
C LYS A 490 -20.36 16.60 4.61
N ILE A 491 -19.50 17.51 4.15
CA ILE A 491 -19.65 18.97 4.34
C ILE A 491 -21.00 19.43 3.78
N GLU A 492 -21.34 19.00 2.57
CA GLU A 492 -22.59 19.38 1.92
C GLU A 492 -23.83 18.88 2.67
N ALA A 493 -23.74 17.69 3.27
CA ALA A 493 -24.78 17.09 4.10
C ALA A 493 -24.83 17.65 5.54
N GLY A 494 -23.79 18.37 5.99
CA GLY A 494 -23.67 18.81 7.38
C GLY A 494 -23.40 17.67 8.37
N GLU A 495 -22.74 16.61 7.91
CA GLU A 495 -22.42 15.43 8.70
C GLU A 495 -20.93 15.42 9.09
N ASP A 496 -20.62 15.03 10.32
CA ASP A 496 -19.24 14.89 10.78
C ASP A 496 -18.50 13.81 9.98
N PHE A 497 -17.32 14.16 9.47
CA PHE A 497 -16.43 13.26 8.76
C PHE A 497 -14.99 13.78 8.74
N ARG A 498 -14.03 12.90 9.00
CA ARG A 498 -12.60 13.27 9.12
C ARG A 498 -11.71 12.28 8.38
N VAL A 499 -10.65 12.77 7.77
CA VAL A 499 -9.62 11.96 7.13
C VAL A 499 -8.26 12.31 7.72
N TYR A 500 -7.55 11.28 8.16
CA TYR A 500 -6.23 11.34 8.78
C TYR A 500 -5.27 10.55 7.91
N VAL A 501 -4.16 11.17 7.49
CA VAL A 501 -3.17 10.52 6.62
C VAL A 501 -1.79 10.66 7.25
N VAL A 502 -1.10 9.55 7.48
CA VAL A 502 0.28 9.50 7.98
C VAL A 502 1.19 9.03 6.83
N LEU A 503 2.22 9.83 6.55
CA LEU A 503 3.18 9.65 5.47
C LEU A 503 4.60 9.62 6.05
N PRO A 504 5.61 9.10 5.35
CA PRO A 504 6.97 9.37 5.75
C PRO A 504 7.26 10.87 5.59
N MET A 505 8.25 11.40 6.29
CA MET A 505 8.60 12.82 6.16
C MET A 505 9.00 13.14 4.70
N TRP A 506 9.78 12.24 4.11
CA TRP A 506 10.01 12.11 2.67
C TRP A 506 10.15 10.61 2.31
N PRO A 507 9.92 10.21 1.05
CA PRO A 507 10.22 8.87 0.58
C PRO A 507 11.71 8.52 0.73
N GLU A 508 12.02 7.30 1.16
CA GLU A 508 13.38 6.82 1.41
C GLU A 508 14.35 7.09 0.25
N GLY A 509 15.56 7.52 0.63
CA GLY A 509 16.63 7.92 -0.27
C GLY A 509 17.16 9.31 0.07
N GLU A 510 18.26 9.72 -0.56
CA GLU A 510 18.80 11.07 -0.34
C GLU A 510 17.71 12.12 -0.64
N PRO A 511 17.33 12.98 0.32
CA PRO A 511 16.12 13.79 0.19
C PRO A 511 16.28 14.93 -0.83
N GLU A 512 17.51 15.33 -1.14
CA GLU A 512 17.84 16.25 -2.23
C GLU A 512 17.87 15.59 -3.62
N SER A 513 17.79 14.26 -3.69
CA SER A 513 17.79 13.55 -4.96
C SER A 513 16.59 13.93 -5.81
N ALA A 514 16.79 13.85 -7.13
CA ALA A 514 15.77 14.21 -8.09
C ALA A 514 14.51 13.35 -7.97
N SER A 515 14.65 12.06 -7.66
CA SER A 515 13.53 11.14 -7.46
C SER A 515 12.68 11.55 -6.27
N VAL A 516 13.30 11.77 -5.10
CA VAL A 516 12.58 12.19 -3.88
C VAL A 516 11.92 13.55 -4.08
N GLN A 517 12.62 14.51 -4.68
CA GLN A 517 12.08 15.84 -4.95
C GLN A 517 10.90 15.83 -5.94
N ALA A 518 10.94 14.98 -6.97
CA ALA A 518 9.82 14.83 -7.89
C ALA A 518 8.58 14.23 -7.19
N ILE A 519 8.77 13.20 -6.37
CA ILE A 519 7.69 12.55 -5.63
C ILE A 519 7.02 13.52 -4.63
N LEU A 520 7.82 14.31 -3.91
CA LEU A 520 7.31 15.35 -3.00
C LEU A 520 6.49 16.42 -3.75
N ASP A 521 6.87 16.77 -4.99
CA ASP A 521 6.08 17.69 -5.82
C ASP A 521 4.72 17.09 -6.21
N TRP A 522 4.67 15.81 -6.59
CA TRP A 522 3.42 15.08 -6.88
C TRP A 522 2.51 14.98 -5.65
N GLN A 523 3.10 14.69 -4.49
CA GLN A 523 2.38 14.69 -3.22
C GLN A 523 1.79 16.07 -2.90
N ARG A 524 2.59 17.14 -3.05
CA ARG A 524 2.12 18.52 -2.84
C ARG A 524 0.95 18.88 -3.76
N ARG A 525 1.03 18.56 -5.06
CA ARG A 525 -0.07 18.81 -6.02
C ARG A 525 -1.34 18.06 -5.64
N THR A 526 -1.18 16.82 -5.20
CA THR A 526 -2.29 15.98 -4.73
C THR A 526 -2.93 16.54 -3.45
N MET A 527 -2.13 16.98 -2.47
CA MET A 527 -2.64 17.66 -1.27
C MET A 527 -3.38 18.95 -1.65
N GLN A 528 -2.84 19.74 -2.58
CA GLN A 528 -3.45 20.98 -3.05
C GLN A 528 -4.79 20.74 -3.74
N LEU A 529 -4.88 19.76 -4.65
CA LEU A 529 -6.15 19.30 -5.24
C LEU A 529 -7.21 19.09 -4.15
N MET A 530 -6.87 18.29 -3.15
CA MET A 530 -7.84 17.89 -2.11
C MET A 530 -8.23 19.05 -1.22
N TYR A 531 -7.29 19.92 -0.84
CA TYR A 531 -7.59 21.09 -0.03
C TYR A 531 -8.41 22.14 -0.79
N CYS A 532 -8.16 22.36 -2.09
CA CYS A 532 -8.97 23.22 -2.94
C CYS A 532 -10.44 22.74 -2.98
N ASP A 533 -10.68 21.43 -3.17
CA ASP A 533 -12.02 20.85 -3.14
C ASP A 533 -12.75 21.14 -1.80
N ILE A 534 -12.07 20.92 -0.68
CA ILE A 534 -12.63 21.10 0.67
C ILE A 534 -12.93 22.58 0.94
N VAL A 535 -11.98 23.47 0.65
CA VAL A 535 -12.13 24.92 0.84
C VAL A 535 -13.29 25.45 0.01
N LEU A 536 -13.42 25.01 -1.25
CA LEU A 536 -14.54 25.38 -2.11
C LEU A 536 -15.88 24.96 -1.50
N ALA A 537 -16.00 23.73 -1.00
CA ALA A 537 -17.22 23.24 -0.36
C ALA A 537 -17.58 24.04 0.91
N LEU A 538 -16.58 24.36 1.75
CA LEU A 538 -16.76 25.21 2.94
C LEU A 538 -17.27 26.61 2.55
N LYS A 539 -16.69 27.23 1.52
CA LYS A 539 -17.12 28.54 1.01
C LYS A 539 -18.55 28.52 0.48
N VAL A 540 -18.90 27.51 -0.32
CA VAL A 540 -20.26 27.33 -0.86
C VAL A 540 -21.29 27.12 0.25
N LYS A 541 -20.92 26.44 1.34
CA LYS A 541 -21.78 26.21 2.50
C LYS A 541 -21.73 27.32 3.55
N HIS A 542 -20.93 28.36 3.33
CA HIS A 542 -20.70 29.47 4.26
C HIS A 542 -20.23 29.01 5.65
N ILE A 543 -19.39 27.96 5.69
CA ILE A 543 -18.80 27.43 6.91
C ILE A 543 -17.41 28.05 7.10
N VAL A 544 -17.18 28.71 8.24
CA VAL A 544 -15.86 29.21 8.62
C VAL A 544 -15.19 28.16 9.50
N ALA A 545 -14.33 27.34 8.91
CA ALA A 545 -13.58 26.29 9.57
C ALA A 545 -12.18 26.14 8.96
N ASN A 546 -11.25 25.56 9.72
CA ASN A 546 -9.96 25.18 9.18
C ASN A 546 -10.15 23.94 8.30
N PRO A 547 -9.70 23.90 7.02
CA PRO A 547 -9.79 22.69 6.21
C PRO A 547 -9.04 21.49 6.82
N ARG A 548 -8.03 21.75 7.68
CA ARG A 548 -7.35 20.72 8.48
C ARG A 548 -8.19 20.10 9.59
N ASP A 549 -9.36 20.67 9.89
CA ASP A 549 -10.37 20.00 10.71
C ASP A 549 -11.07 18.88 9.92
N TYR A 550 -10.90 18.75 8.60
CA TYR A 550 -11.55 17.71 7.78
C TYR A 550 -10.55 16.73 7.14
N LEU A 551 -9.42 17.24 6.67
CA LEU A 551 -8.32 16.47 6.10
C LEU A 551 -7.01 16.93 6.72
N THR A 552 -6.29 16.02 7.35
CA THR A 552 -5.01 16.35 7.99
C THR A 552 -3.93 15.32 7.63
N PHE A 553 -2.72 15.83 7.40
CA PHE A 553 -1.55 15.05 7.04
C PHE A 553 -0.51 15.13 8.16
N PHE A 554 0.11 14.00 8.44
CA PHE A 554 1.14 13.82 9.44
C PHE A 554 2.34 13.09 8.85
N CYS A 555 3.47 13.19 9.53
CA CYS A 555 4.57 12.25 9.41
C CYS A 555 5.00 11.75 10.79
N LEU A 556 5.90 10.77 10.83
CA LEU A 556 6.46 10.26 12.08
C LEU A 556 7.91 10.72 12.25
N GLY A 557 8.32 10.95 13.49
CA GLY A 557 9.69 11.25 13.85
C GLY A 557 10.00 10.90 15.29
N ASN A 558 11.28 10.76 15.58
CA ASN A 558 11.77 10.54 16.93
C ASN A 558 12.89 11.53 17.26
N ARG A 559 13.11 11.76 18.55
CA ARG A 559 14.22 12.55 19.07
C ARG A 559 14.62 12.04 20.44
N GLU A 560 15.88 11.66 20.60
CA GLU A 560 16.35 10.97 21.80
C GLU A 560 17.49 11.72 22.49
N ILE A 561 17.34 12.00 23.79
CA ILE A 561 18.48 12.42 24.61
C ILE A 561 19.52 11.32 24.67
N LYS A 562 20.78 11.74 24.58
CA LYS A 562 21.92 10.83 24.70
C LYS A 562 21.99 10.29 26.12
N LYS A 563 22.00 8.97 26.26
CA LYS A 563 22.18 8.29 27.56
C LYS A 563 23.65 7.92 27.80
N PRO A 564 24.10 7.78 29.06
CA PRO A 564 25.51 7.49 29.38
C PRO A 564 26.04 6.16 28.84
N ASP A 565 25.15 5.18 28.68
CA ASP A 565 25.41 3.80 28.26
C ASP A 565 25.12 3.54 26.77
N GLU A 566 24.79 4.58 26.01
CA GLU A 566 24.53 4.49 24.58
C GLU A 566 25.79 4.13 23.79
N TYR A 567 25.62 3.38 22.69
CA TYR A 567 26.67 3.05 21.73
C TYR A 567 27.52 4.27 21.35
N ILE A 568 28.85 4.10 21.38
CA ILE A 568 29.81 5.12 20.99
C ILE A 568 30.45 4.69 19.66
N PRO A 569 30.15 5.37 18.55
CA PRO A 569 30.73 5.03 17.27
C PRO A 569 32.25 5.30 17.27
N PRO A 570 33.05 4.41 16.66
CA PRO A 570 34.50 4.62 16.50
C PRO A 570 34.84 5.74 15.50
N GLU A 571 33.95 6.02 14.56
CA GLU A 571 34.09 7.03 13.52
C GLU A 571 33.03 8.14 13.65
N LYS A 572 33.10 9.14 12.77
CA LYS A 572 32.13 10.23 12.71
C LYS A 572 31.67 10.48 11.28
N PRO A 573 30.46 11.02 11.08
CA PRO A 573 30.01 11.49 9.78
C PRO A 573 30.92 12.57 9.19
N ASP A 574 30.81 12.76 7.87
CA ASP A 574 31.50 13.85 7.17
C ASP A 574 31.02 15.20 7.69
N LYS A 575 31.95 16.14 7.82
CA LYS A 575 31.67 17.48 8.35
C LYS A 575 30.66 18.21 7.45
N ASP A 576 29.73 18.95 8.08
CA ASP A 576 28.72 19.78 7.42
C ASP A 576 27.74 18.97 6.51
N SER A 577 27.69 17.65 6.67
CA SER A 577 26.72 16.76 6.00
C SER A 577 25.35 16.76 6.69
N ASN A 578 24.31 16.29 5.98
CA ASN A 578 23.00 16.00 6.59
C ASN A 578 23.14 14.99 7.74
N TYR A 579 24.00 13.99 7.56
CA TYR A 579 24.26 12.96 8.55
C TYR A 579 24.80 13.53 9.87
N GLN A 580 25.82 14.38 9.80
CA GLN A 580 26.37 15.05 10.99
C GLN A 580 25.30 15.91 11.69
N ARG A 581 24.52 16.68 10.92
CA ARG A 581 23.45 17.52 11.49
C ARG A 581 22.40 16.70 12.21
N ALA A 582 21.89 15.62 11.61
CA ALA A 582 20.90 14.76 12.24
C ALA A 582 21.46 14.04 13.49
N GLN A 583 22.72 13.58 13.43
CA GLN A 583 23.41 12.99 14.57
C GLN A 583 23.55 13.96 15.74
N ASP A 584 23.93 15.21 15.48
CA ASP A 584 24.09 16.25 16.50
C ASP A 584 22.74 16.74 17.04
N ALA A 585 21.75 16.90 16.17
CA ALA A 585 20.39 17.32 16.53
C ALA A 585 19.58 16.21 17.22
N ARG A 586 20.07 14.97 17.16
CA ARG A 586 19.55 13.78 17.85
C ARG A 586 18.14 13.39 17.44
N ARG A 587 17.79 13.70 16.20
CA ARG A 587 16.45 13.51 15.64
C ARG A 587 16.53 12.88 14.26
N TYR A 588 15.48 12.16 13.90
CA TYR A 588 15.27 11.68 12.54
C TYR A 588 13.81 11.29 12.33
N MET A 589 13.40 11.14 11.06
CA MET A 589 12.08 10.58 10.79
C MET A 589 12.01 9.11 11.22
N ILE A 590 10.81 8.67 11.59
CA ILE A 590 10.47 7.25 11.61
C ILE A 590 9.85 6.99 10.25
N TYR A 591 10.41 6.04 9.50
CA TYR A 591 9.98 5.81 8.14
C TYR A 591 8.66 5.06 8.11
N VAL A 592 7.63 5.69 7.55
CA VAL A 592 6.31 5.09 7.37
C VAL A 592 6.34 4.28 6.09
N HIS A 593 6.62 2.99 6.22
CA HIS A 593 6.53 2.03 5.12
C HIS A 593 5.17 1.33 5.07
N ALA A 594 4.28 1.56 6.02
CA ALA A 594 2.92 1.00 6.01
C ALA A 594 2.18 1.22 4.67
N LYS A 595 1.26 0.31 4.34
CA LYS A 595 0.26 0.48 3.27
C LYS A 595 -1.10 0.00 3.76
N MET A 596 -1.74 0.85 4.57
CA MET A 596 -2.93 0.48 5.32
C MET A 596 -3.98 1.58 5.30
N MET A 597 -5.26 1.17 5.30
CA MET A 597 -6.40 2.06 5.50
C MET A 597 -7.42 1.43 6.45
N ILE A 598 -7.83 2.17 7.49
CA ILE A 598 -8.95 1.86 8.37
C ILE A 598 -10.12 2.79 8.07
N VAL A 599 -11.32 2.22 7.96
CA VAL A 599 -12.57 2.94 7.72
C VAL A 599 -13.55 2.63 8.84
N ASP A 600 -14.03 3.69 9.49
CA ASP A 600 -15.10 3.66 10.49
C ASP A 600 -14.87 2.68 11.67
N ASP A 601 -13.60 2.35 11.99
CA ASP A 601 -13.19 1.33 12.96
C ASP A 601 -13.74 -0.10 12.67
N GLU A 602 -14.34 -0.33 11.49
CA GLU A 602 -15.04 -1.57 11.15
C GLU A 602 -14.47 -2.31 9.93
N TYR A 603 -13.74 -1.63 9.05
CA TYR A 603 -13.11 -2.22 7.87
C TYR A 603 -11.66 -1.78 7.76
N ILE A 604 -10.78 -2.70 7.37
CA ILE A 604 -9.36 -2.45 7.20
C ILE A 604 -8.85 -3.02 5.87
N ILE A 605 -7.94 -2.31 5.20
CA ILE A 605 -7.12 -2.81 4.10
C ILE A 605 -5.67 -2.84 4.57
N VAL A 606 -4.97 -3.96 4.36
CA VAL A 606 -3.53 -4.12 4.62
C VAL A 606 -2.91 -4.84 3.43
N GLY A 607 -1.77 -4.35 2.93
CA GLY A 607 -1.08 -4.97 1.80
C GLY A 607 0.25 -4.33 1.49
N SER A 608 0.70 -4.50 0.25
CA SER A 608 1.95 -3.92 -0.28
C SER A 608 1.75 -2.65 -1.11
N ALA A 609 0.51 -2.37 -1.54
CA ALA A 609 0.20 -1.32 -2.50
C ALA A 609 0.19 0.10 -1.90
N ASN A 610 1.07 0.94 -2.42
CA ASN A 610 1.15 2.35 -2.10
C ASN A 610 0.01 3.16 -2.73
N ILE A 611 -0.27 4.37 -2.22
CA ILE A 611 -1.19 5.32 -2.88
C ILE A 611 -0.38 6.14 -3.89
N ASN A 612 -0.08 5.48 -5.01
CA ASN A 612 0.54 6.03 -6.20
C ASN A 612 0.07 5.21 -7.43
N GLN A 613 0.36 5.68 -8.62
CA GLN A 613 0.03 4.99 -9.86
C GLN A 613 0.80 3.68 -10.00
N ARG A 614 2.10 3.64 -9.67
CA ARG A 614 2.90 2.40 -9.69
C ARG A 614 2.21 1.20 -9.04
N SER A 615 1.62 1.38 -7.86
CA SER A 615 0.94 0.30 -7.13
C SER A 615 -0.53 0.13 -7.52
N LEU A 616 -1.25 1.20 -7.91
CA LEU A 616 -2.70 1.16 -8.12
C LEU A 616 -3.13 1.00 -9.58
N ASP A 617 -2.19 1.02 -10.52
CA ASP A 617 -2.46 0.87 -11.94
C ASP A 617 -3.00 -0.53 -12.30
N GLY A 618 -2.35 -1.57 -11.77
CA GLY A 618 -2.61 -2.97 -12.10
C GLY A 618 -1.53 -3.59 -12.99
N ALA A 619 -0.94 -2.83 -13.92
CA ALA A 619 0.04 -3.32 -14.90
C ALA A 619 1.47 -2.79 -14.70
N ARG A 620 1.68 -1.95 -13.69
CA ARG A 620 3.01 -1.47 -13.27
C ARG A 620 3.67 -2.45 -12.29
N ASP A 621 3.77 -2.12 -11.01
CA ASP A 621 4.26 -3.06 -10.00
C ASP A 621 3.19 -4.10 -9.67
N THR A 622 3.63 -5.33 -9.36
CA THR A 622 2.67 -6.33 -8.85
C THR A 622 2.50 -6.18 -7.35
N GLU A 623 1.25 -6.09 -6.88
CA GLU A 623 0.90 -5.85 -5.49
C GLU A 623 -0.14 -6.85 -4.99
N ILE A 624 -0.27 -6.96 -3.66
CA ILE A 624 -1.28 -7.78 -2.99
C ILE A 624 -1.81 -7.05 -1.75
N ALA A 625 -3.11 -7.14 -1.51
CA ALA A 625 -3.72 -6.62 -0.29
C ALA A 625 -4.91 -7.49 0.12
N MET A 626 -5.23 -7.47 1.41
CA MET A 626 -6.50 -7.96 1.91
C MET A 626 -7.37 -6.79 2.34
N GLY A 627 -8.68 -6.95 2.24
CA GLY A 627 -9.62 -6.12 2.97
C GLY A 627 -10.54 -6.98 3.83
N ALA A 628 -10.74 -6.54 5.07
CA ALA A 628 -11.35 -7.37 6.10
C ALA A 628 -12.26 -6.56 7.04
N PHE A 629 -13.26 -7.25 7.59
CA PHE A 629 -14.06 -6.77 8.71
C PHE A 629 -14.50 -7.93 9.59
N GLN A 630 -14.84 -7.62 10.84
CA GLN A 630 -15.49 -8.57 11.73
C GLN A 630 -17.02 -8.36 11.68
N PRO A 631 -17.81 -9.33 11.19
CA PRO A 631 -19.26 -9.16 11.03
C PRO A 631 -20.00 -8.83 12.35
N CYS A 632 -19.46 -9.27 13.49
CA CYS A 632 -20.06 -9.01 14.80
C CYS A 632 -19.67 -7.64 15.40
N HIS A 633 -18.76 -6.89 14.77
CA HIS A 633 -18.23 -5.63 15.29
C HIS A 633 -18.39 -4.47 14.28
N LEU A 634 -19.60 -4.31 13.73
CA LEU A 634 -19.92 -3.24 12.79
C LEU A 634 -20.40 -1.96 13.49
N SER A 635 -20.04 -0.81 12.93
CA SER A 635 -20.39 0.55 13.36
C SER A 635 -21.84 0.96 13.02
N LYS A 636 -22.80 0.01 13.06
CA LYS A 636 -24.18 0.27 12.58
C LYS A 636 -25.06 0.99 13.59
N THR A 637 -25.26 0.39 14.75
CA THR A 637 -26.13 0.90 15.83
C THR A 637 -25.31 1.41 17.01
N GLN A 638 -24.04 1.00 17.09
CA GLN A 638 -23.07 1.37 18.10
C GLN A 638 -21.70 1.46 17.42
N PRO A 639 -20.73 2.19 18.01
CA PRO A 639 -19.37 2.21 17.49
C PRO A 639 -18.77 0.81 17.39
N ALA A 640 -17.98 0.55 16.35
CA ALA A 640 -17.20 -0.67 16.25
C ALA A 640 -16.13 -0.69 17.36
N ARG A 641 -16.04 -1.82 18.08
CA ARG A 641 -15.10 -2.03 19.21
C ARG A 641 -14.45 -3.42 19.14
N GLY A 642 -14.21 -3.91 17.93
CA GLY A 642 -13.50 -5.15 17.67
C GLY A 642 -11.99 -4.95 17.53
N GLN A 643 -11.33 -5.92 16.91
CA GLN A 643 -9.88 -5.93 16.69
C GLN A 643 -9.39 -4.73 15.86
N ILE A 644 -10.16 -4.27 14.86
CA ILE A 644 -9.78 -3.10 14.04
C ILE A 644 -9.71 -1.83 14.91
N HIS A 645 -10.71 -1.61 15.76
CA HIS A 645 -10.70 -0.52 16.74
C HIS A 645 -9.52 -0.65 17.70
N GLY A 646 -9.29 -1.84 18.26
CA GLY A 646 -8.16 -2.10 19.15
C GLY A 646 -6.81 -1.78 18.51
N PHE A 647 -6.62 -2.25 17.28
CA PHE A 647 -5.42 -2.00 16.48
C PHE A 647 -5.21 -0.51 16.22
N ARG A 648 -6.24 0.20 15.78
CA ARG A 648 -6.19 1.65 15.54
C ARG A 648 -5.90 2.44 16.81
N MET A 649 -6.42 2.02 17.97
CA MET A 649 -6.06 2.63 19.27
C MET A 649 -4.61 2.34 19.67
N SER A 650 -4.08 1.16 19.34
CA SER A 650 -2.68 0.77 19.61
C SER A 650 -1.70 1.60 18.76
N LEU A 651 -1.99 1.78 17.48
CA LEU A 651 -1.23 2.68 16.59
C LEU A 651 -1.29 4.13 17.09
N TRP A 652 -2.48 4.60 17.46
CA TRP A 652 -2.64 5.95 17.99
C TRP A 652 -1.91 6.15 19.32
N TYR A 653 -1.82 5.11 20.15
CA TYR A 653 -1.03 5.15 21.38
C TYR A 653 0.48 5.26 21.09
N GLU A 654 0.99 4.46 20.14
CA GLU A 654 2.38 4.57 19.68
C GLU A 654 2.66 5.99 19.18
N HIS A 655 1.87 6.47 18.22
CA HIS A 655 2.12 7.73 17.55
C HIS A 655 1.94 8.92 18.48
N MET A 656 0.99 8.89 19.40
CA MET A 656 0.73 10.04 20.28
C MET A 656 1.37 9.93 21.66
N GLY A 657 1.88 8.75 22.05
CA GLY A 657 2.42 8.48 23.38
C GLY A 657 1.37 8.45 24.51
N LEU A 658 0.08 8.53 24.16
CA LEU A 658 -1.02 8.58 25.12
C LEU A 658 -2.34 8.08 24.52
N LEU A 659 -3.26 7.68 25.41
CA LEU A 659 -4.66 7.46 25.08
C LEU A 659 -5.53 8.60 25.60
N ASP A 660 -6.62 8.86 24.89
CA ASP A 660 -7.63 9.84 25.28
C ASP A 660 -9.03 9.38 24.87
N ASP A 661 -10.05 9.76 25.64
CA ASP A 661 -11.44 9.39 25.37
C ASP A 661 -11.92 9.89 24.01
N SER A 662 -11.44 11.06 23.55
CA SER A 662 -11.82 11.61 22.25
C SER A 662 -11.39 10.72 21.08
N PHE A 663 -10.31 9.95 21.24
CA PHE A 663 -9.77 9.05 20.21
C PHE A 663 -10.69 7.86 19.92
N SER A 664 -11.67 7.60 20.79
CA SER A 664 -12.71 6.61 20.56
C SER A 664 -13.77 7.04 19.53
N TYR A 665 -13.75 8.31 19.11
CA TYR A 665 -14.70 8.92 18.17
C TYR A 665 -13.98 9.81 17.14
N PRO A 666 -13.19 9.22 16.21
CA PRO A 666 -12.34 9.99 15.30
C PRO A 666 -13.10 10.88 14.32
N GLU A 667 -14.40 10.68 14.13
CA GLU A 667 -15.24 11.56 13.32
C GLU A 667 -15.48 12.95 13.93
N ARG A 668 -15.28 13.08 15.24
CA ARG A 668 -15.64 14.30 15.96
C ARG A 668 -14.59 15.38 15.85
N LEU A 669 -15.05 16.62 15.90
CA LEU A 669 -14.22 17.82 15.79
C LEU A 669 -13.22 17.96 16.95
N ASP A 670 -13.59 17.56 18.17
CA ASP A 670 -12.73 17.59 19.33
C ASP A 670 -11.56 16.60 19.20
N CYS A 671 -11.81 15.40 18.66
CA CYS A 671 -10.78 14.42 18.36
C CYS A 671 -9.74 14.97 17.38
N ILE A 672 -10.15 15.40 16.17
CA ILE A 672 -9.19 15.87 15.16
C ILE A 672 -8.40 17.08 15.64
N ARG A 673 -9.03 18.02 16.37
CA ARG A 673 -8.33 19.18 16.91
C ARG A 673 -7.31 18.79 17.97
N LYS A 674 -7.62 17.79 18.80
CA LYS A 674 -6.67 17.27 19.79
C LYS A 674 -5.49 16.58 19.13
N VAL A 675 -5.74 15.71 18.14
CA VAL A 675 -4.68 15.05 17.36
C VAL A 675 -3.79 16.10 16.67
N ASN A 676 -4.40 17.07 15.98
CA ASN A 676 -3.65 18.16 15.33
C ASN A 676 -2.85 19.00 16.34
N GLN A 677 -3.39 19.28 17.53
CA GLN A 677 -2.67 20.03 18.55
C GLN A 677 -1.47 19.25 19.10
N ILE A 678 -1.63 17.95 19.36
CA ILE A 678 -0.54 17.07 19.77
C ILE A 678 0.54 17.06 18.69
N SER A 679 0.16 16.89 17.43
CA SER A 679 1.12 16.77 16.33
C SER A 679 1.87 18.06 16.04
N VAL A 680 1.24 19.23 16.22
CA VAL A 680 1.92 20.53 16.13
C VAL A 680 2.91 20.69 17.28
N ASN A 681 2.51 20.35 18.51
CA ASN A 681 3.42 20.41 19.66
C ASN A 681 4.64 19.49 19.47
N TYR A 682 4.44 18.28 18.94
CA TYR A 682 5.54 17.35 18.67
C TYR A 682 6.41 17.82 17.50
N TRP A 683 5.84 18.44 16.47
CA TRP A 683 6.63 19.11 15.43
C TRP A 683 7.51 20.22 16.02
N ASP A 684 6.99 21.04 16.93
CA ASP A 684 7.76 22.11 17.57
C ASP A 684 8.93 21.54 18.40
N LEU A 685 8.70 20.46 19.15
CA LEU A 685 9.74 19.76 19.92
C LEU A 685 10.77 19.07 19.02
N PHE A 686 10.32 18.43 17.94
CA PHE A 686 11.18 17.77 16.96
C PHE A 686 12.07 18.79 16.23
N SER A 687 11.48 19.91 15.79
CA SER A 687 12.15 20.92 14.97
C SER A 687 12.98 21.93 15.78
N SER A 688 12.77 22.05 17.09
CA SER A 688 13.53 22.94 17.99
C SER A 688 15.06 22.74 17.92
N GLU A 689 15.83 23.81 18.05
CA GLU A 689 17.30 23.76 18.18
C GLU A 689 17.76 23.16 19.52
N THR A 690 16.93 23.29 20.56
CA THR A 690 17.24 22.79 21.91
C THR A 690 16.23 21.74 22.36
N PHE A 691 16.70 20.72 23.07
CA PHE A 691 15.87 19.67 23.65
C PHE A 691 16.51 19.15 24.95
N ASP A 692 15.68 18.81 25.93
CA ASP A 692 16.10 18.33 27.26
C ASP A 692 15.41 17.02 27.69
N HIS A 693 14.52 16.50 26.86
CA HIS A 693 13.83 15.22 27.03
C HIS A 693 13.62 14.53 25.68
N ASP A 694 13.33 13.23 25.73
CA ASP A 694 12.91 12.47 24.55
C ASP A 694 11.58 13.02 24.00
N LEU A 695 11.35 12.85 22.70
CA LEU A 695 10.06 13.19 22.11
C LEU A 695 8.94 12.36 22.77
N PRO A 696 7.84 12.96 23.28
CA PRO A 696 6.83 12.21 24.05
C PRO A 696 6.01 11.21 23.22
N GLY A 697 5.98 11.38 21.91
CA GLY A 697 5.35 10.51 20.93
C GLY A 697 5.84 10.88 19.52
N HIS A 698 5.40 10.18 18.49
CA HIS A 698 6.01 10.24 17.16
C HIS A 698 5.25 11.06 16.13
N LEU A 699 3.96 11.35 16.34
CA LEU A 699 3.10 12.00 15.35
C LEU A 699 3.46 13.47 15.19
N LEU A 700 3.97 13.84 14.02
CA LEU A 700 4.31 15.22 13.66
C LEU A 700 3.28 15.76 12.67
N SER A 701 2.86 17.03 12.84
CA SER A 701 2.15 17.71 11.75
C SER A 701 3.04 17.71 10.51
N TYR A 702 2.53 17.30 9.35
CA TYR A 702 3.31 17.39 8.11
C TYR A 702 3.69 18.87 7.89
N PRO A 703 4.96 19.20 7.55
CA PRO A 703 5.50 20.56 7.68
C PRO A 703 5.12 21.50 6.52
N ILE A 704 3.82 21.58 6.24
CA ILE A 704 3.22 22.43 5.23
C ILE A 704 2.20 23.39 5.85
N ARG A 705 1.85 24.42 5.09
CA ARG A 705 0.78 25.35 5.41
C ARG A 705 -0.26 25.37 4.30
N VAL A 706 -1.53 25.22 4.69
CA VAL A 706 -2.69 25.34 3.80
C VAL A 706 -3.22 26.78 3.86
N MET A 707 -3.32 27.43 2.71
CA MET A 707 -3.81 28.81 2.58
C MET A 707 -5.34 28.87 2.44
N ASP A 708 -5.92 30.07 2.52
CA ASP A 708 -7.38 30.30 2.47
C ASP A 708 -8.06 29.86 1.15
N GLU A 709 -7.28 29.62 0.09
CA GLU A 709 -7.75 29.11 -1.21
C GLU A 709 -7.42 27.62 -1.43
N GLY A 710 -6.83 26.95 -0.44
CA GLY A 710 -6.42 25.54 -0.53
C GLY A 710 -5.00 25.33 -1.07
N GLU A 711 -4.29 26.39 -1.46
CA GLU A 711 -2.88 26.33 -1.86
C GLU A 711 -2.01 25.75 -0.74
N VAL A 712 -1.11 24.84 -1.10
CA VAL A 712 -0.14 24.23 -0.17
C VAL A 712 1.19 24.95 -0.30
N THR A 713 1.63 25.57 0.80
CA THR A 713 2.83 26.41 0.88
C THR A 713 3.77 25.92 1.99
N GLU A 714 4.99 26.44 1.99
CA GLU A 714 5.99 26.17 3.02
C GLU A 714 5.51 26.66 4.39
N LEU A 715 5.82 25.89 5.44
CA LEU A 715 5.67 26.36 6.81
C LEU A 715 6.76 27.43 7.07
N PRO A 716 6.44 28.59 7.69
CA PRO A 716 7.42 29.65 7.91
C PRO A 716 8.67 29.16 8.66
N GLY A 717 9.85 29.35 8.08
CA GLY A 717 11.13 28.88 8.62
C GLY A 717 11.53 27.46 8.20
N PHE A 718 10.67 26.75 7.45
CA PHE A 718 10.86 25.37 7.03
C PHE A 718 10.65 25.21 5.52
N GLU A 719 11.42 25.96 4.73
CA GLU A 719 11.56 25.69 3.29
C GLU A 719 12.17 24.30 3.05
N TYR A 720 13.09 23.90 3.93
CA TYR A 720 13.77 22.62 3.93
C TYR A 720 13.39 21.76 5.13
N PHE A 721 13.47 20.43 4.99
CA PHE A 721 13.35 19.55 6.15
C PHE A 721 14.47 19.81 7.16
N PRO A 722 14.20 19.67 8.47
CA PRO A 722 15.23 19.83 9.50
C PRO A 722 16.47 18.99 9.18
N ASP A 723 17.66 19.57 9.35
CA ASP A 723 18.98 18.96 9.12
C ASP A 723 19.35 18.69 7.64
N THR A 724 18.51 19.08 6.69
CA THR A 724 18.73 18.88 5.24
C THR A 724 18.78 20.19 4.45
N ASN A 725 19.09 20.10 3.15
CA ASN A 725 18.82 21.14 2.15
C ASN A 725 17.72 20.71 1.16
N ALA A 726 16.90 19.72 1.54
CA ALA A 726 15.85 19.17 0.70
C ALA A 726 14.54 19.92 0.91
N ARG A 727 13.95 20.43 -0.18
CA ARG A 727 12.71 21.24 -0.09
C ARG A 727 11.56 20.36 0.38
N VAL A 728 10.79 20.84 1.35
CA VAL A 728 9.59 20.13 1.85
C VAL A 728 8.54 19.93 0.76
N LEU A 729 8.39 20.94 -0.10
CA LEU A 729 7.41 20.97 -1.18
C LEU A 729 7.84 20.16 -2.43
N GLY A 730 9.03 19.58 -2.42
CA GLY A 730 9.61 18.96 -3.60
C GLY A 730 9.99 19.96 -4.69
N THR A 731 10.40 19.41 -5.83
CA THR A 731 10.76 20.16 -7.03
C THR A 731 10.36 19.36 -8.26
N TYR A 732 9.69 19.98 -9.22
CA TYR A 732 9.44 19.33 -10.51
C TYR A 732 10.77 19.06 -11.24
N VAL A 733 10.96 17.81 -11.67
CA VAL A 733 12.15 17.36 -12.37
C VAL A 733 11.80 16.97 -13.81
N GLY A 734 12.11 17.86 -14.77
CA GLY A 734 11.71 17.66 -16.17
C GLY A 734 12.44 16.56 -16.94
N TYR A 735 13.52 15.99 -16.41
CA TYR A 735 14.26 14.90 -17.05
C TYR A 735 13.89 13.51 -16.51
N LEU A 736 13.17 13.41 -15.39
CA LEU A 736 12.62 12.14 -14.90
C LEU A 736 11.20 12.01 -15.44
N PRO A 737 10.91 11.00 -16.28
CA PRO A 737 9.56 10.84 -16.80
C PRO A 737 8.60 10.47 -15.66
N PRO A 738 7.36 11.03 -15.64
CA PRO A 738 6.40 10.81 -14.56
C PRO A 738 6.15 9.33 -14.26
N ILE A 739 6.12 8.48 -15.28
CA ILE A 739 5.93 7.02 -15.16
C ILE A 739 6.84 6.34 -14.10
N LEU A 740 8.02 6.91 -13.82
CA LEU A 740 8.95 6.37 -12.82
C LEU A 740 8.64 6.83 -11.39
N THR A 741 8.08 8.03 -11.26
CA THR A 741 7.91 8.76 -9.99
C THR A 741 6.45 8.90 -9.57
N THR A 742 5.50 8.44 -10.40
CA THR A 742 4.07 8.43 -10.13
C THR A 742 3.53 7.06 -9.76
#